data_AF-A0A7L5ANA0-F1
#
_entry.id   AF-A0A7L5ANA0-F1
#
_cell.length_a   1.000
_cell.length_b   1.000
_cell.length_c   1.000
_cell.angle_alpha   90.00
_cell.angle_beta   90.00
_cell.angle_gamma   90.00
#
_symmetry.space_group_name_H-M   'P 1'
#
loop_
_entity.id
_entity.type
_entity.pdbx_description
1 polymer ?
#
loop_
_entity_poly.entity_id
_entity_poly.type
_entity_poly.pdbx_seq_one_letter_code
_entity_poly.pdbx_strand_id
1 'polypeptide(L)'
;MRRLLLMRGAPGCGKTTWVRSHGLEDQVVSADQFRELVYPRAMTLDGATSLLGGADKMIWRMVFDAAEARMARGATVVVDSTNLSSKEQNQWRELALRHHYRVGLVDCQEGISDAELRRRNITRGPNRLDESALERMLLRAQGNAVVRGIERISPDDAAAVARFFSYADDVADVAAAPATGAPEPAATGTGTGTGLLSGEDVMLSARGVTVIGDVQSCSRALSRALADTPDGEVIVFAGDLFDRGPDALGVFEQVRALDPTRVVLVQGNHELRMLELIHRTGKPSARTGTSHEQIRTRYGDRDILDLLRRTVPLCTFRVHGCDTVCVVTHGGVTQAALERALAGRQSGCGLAHLVDNEFVYGTSQRALTYSGRSTYDHVDELLVLEGGQVVQLHGHRNGKHDSQPAPADAVAGVYNLENRVEEGGALRVARLRAGKGGALEVRVQEYRDDEDSAADTGCADGVVARLEAHPDIRRREGPDGVVSYIFTRRAFYTGNWDELTSTARGLFVRDGKVVGRGFDKFFNVGERGTTLDDLTYPVTLTRKVNGFLGIMFALDGDLRVWSKAGDTGYGQAAAQAVERVVAGEARRRLIDFLSDHDVSVALEVTLANDPHLVDESHRPGVTALAVIDNSFAFHRRDELMGELAGLGLASVEVLATAGSRVELDQVLHDDALASQDHPVEGVVLADARQYMVKVKYDQYRTRRRLRSALERVYAGTRARLPEEFAHVQAALGPDPQATIAAYVVRTPADGVGINMPGLLDHLGITNV
;
A
#
# COMPACT_ATOMS: atom_id res chain seq x y z
N MET A 1 -3.16 -15.33 -16.16
CA MET A 1 -3.49 -15.35 -17.60
C MET A 1 -2.24 -15.49 -18.47
N ARG A 2 -1.25 -16.26 -17.99
CA ARG A 2 0.12 -16.22 -18.49
C ARG A 2 0.36 -17.28 -19.56
N ARG A 3 0.01 -16.94 -20.80
CA ARG A 3 0.08 -17.83 -21.96
C ARG A 3 1.17 -17.36 -22.92
N LEU A 4 2.10 -18.27 -23.24
CA LEU A 4 3.09 -18.07 -24.30
C LEU A 4 2.75 -19.04 -25.43
N LEU A 5 2.32 -18.51 -26.57
CA LEU A 5 2.00 -19.30 -27.74
C LEU A 5 3.13 -19.20 -28.76
N LEU A 6 3.73 -20.33 -29.12
CA LEU A 6 4.77 -20.43 -30.12
C LEU A 6 4.17 -20.87 -31.44
N MET A 7 4.30 -20.05 -32.48
CA MET A 7 3.93 -20.48 -33.82
C MET A 7 5.01 -21.41 -34.37
N ARG A 8 4.63 -22.53 -34.99
CA ARG A 8 5.57 -23.46 -35.63
C ARG A 8 5.22 -23.66 -37.11
N GLY A 9 6.28 -23.81 -37.91
CA GLY A 9 6.17 -24.25 -39.29
C GLY A 9 6.97 -23.41 -40.27
N ALA A 10 7.24 -23.98 -41.44
CA ALA A 10 7.95 -23.31 -42.52
C ALA A 10 7.21 -22.04 -42.99
N PRO A 11 7.92 -21.03 -43.52
CA PRO A 11 7.29 -19.83 -44.05
C PRO A 11 6.30 -20.17 -45.20
N GLY A 12 5.08 -19.63 -45.12
CA GLY A 12 3.98 -19.97 -46.05
C GLY A 12 2.98 -21.04 -45.54
N CYS A 13 3.22 -21.65 -44.37
CA CYS A 13 2.27 -22.61 -43.79
C CYS A 13 0.97 -21.99 -43.26
N GLY A 14 0.92 -20.66 -43.05
CA GLY A 14 -0.30 -19.96 -42.63
C GLY A 14 -0.30 -19.40 -41.20
N LYS A 15 0.84 -19.35 -40.51
CA LYS A 15 0.98 -18.77 -39.15
C LYS A 15 0.27 -17.44 -38.97
N THR A 16 0.65 -16.44 -39.77
CA THR A 16 0.06 -15.09 -39.69
C THR A 16 -1.43 -15.09 -40.00
N THR A 17 -1.90 -15.96 -40.91
CA THR A 17 -3.33 -16.14 -41.20
C THR A 17 -4.06 -16.71 -39.99
N TRP A 18 -3.49 -17.71 -39.33
CA TRP A 18 -4.06 -18.32 -38.13
C TRP A 18 -4.14 -17.32 -36.98
N VAL A 19 -3.09 -16.54 -36.73
CA VAL A 19 -3.11 -15.47 -35.71
C VAL A 19 -4.26 -14.50 -35.98
N ARG A 20 -4.40 -14.02 -37.22
CA ARG A 20 -5.46 -13.08 -37.61
C ARG A 20 -6.86 -13.66 -37.49
N SER A 21 -7.05 -14.91 -37.90
CA SER A 21 -8.35 -15.57 -37.77
C SER A 21 -8.77 -15.76 -36.31
N HIS A 22 -7.82 -15.71 -35.38
CA HIS A 22 -8.07 -15.82 -33.94
C HIS A 22 -8.05 -14.47 -33.19
N GLY A 23 -7.84 -13.36 -33.90
CA GLY A 23 -7.79 -12.01 -33.32
C GLY A 23 -6.56 -11.74 -32.46
N LEU A 24 -5.48 -12.52 -32.62
CA LEU A 24 -4.30 -12.50 -31.73
C LEU A 24 -3.19 -11.51 -32.15
N GLU A 25 -3.46 -10.63 -33.12
CA GLU A 25 -2.45 -9.76 -33.73
C GLU A 25 -1.73 -8.85 -32.72
N ASP A 26 -2.48 -8.32 -31.74
CA ASP A 26 -1.97 -7.41 -30.71
C ASP A 26 -1.07 -8.12 -29.68
N GLN A 27 -1.08 -9.45 -29.67
CA GLN A 27 -0.26 -10.30 -28.80
C GLN A 27 1.04 -10.74 -29.48
N VAL A 28 1.21 -10.48 -30.78
CA VAL A 28 2.37 -10.95 -31.56
C VAL A 28 3.64 -10.17 -31.24
N VAL A 29 4.73 -10.93 -31.05
CA VAL A 29 6.11 -10.45 -31.14
C VAL A 29 6.79 -11.23 -32.26
N SER A 30 7.21 -10.54 -33.33
CA SER A 30 7.83 -11.16 -34.50
C SER A 30 9.19 -10.53 -34.83
N ALA A 31 10.15 -11.38 -35.21
CA ALA A 31 11.42 -10.91 -35.73
C ALA A 31 11.24 -10.08 -37.01
N ASP A 32 10.23 -10.39 -37.84
CA ASP A 32 10.01 -9.69 -39.11
C ASP A 32 9.54 -8.24 -38.89
N GLN A 33 8.69 -7.99 -37.88
CA GLN A 33 8.30 -6.62 -37.49
C GLN A 33 9.52 -5.78 -37.06
N PHE A 34 10.43 -6.36 -36.29
CA PHE A 34 11.67 -5.67 -35.90
C PHE A 34 12.64 -5.50 -37.06
N ARG A 35 12.72 -6.46 -38.00
CA ARG A 35 13.52 -6.31 -39.22
C ARG A 35 13.02 -5.16 -40.07
N GLU A 36 11.70 -5.02 -40.27
CA GLU A 36 11.13 -3.90 -41.01
C GLU A 36 11.38 -2.55 -40.34
N LEU A 37 11.40 -2.51 -39.01
CA LEU A 37 11.70 -1.31 -38.24
C LEU A 37 13.19 -0.91 -38.31
N VAL A 38 14.10 -1.89 -38.29
CA VAL A 38 15.55 -1.65 -38.13
C VAL A 38 16.29 -1.63 -39.48
N TYR A 39 15.91 -2.50 -40.42
CA TYR A 39 16.63 -2.64 -41.68
C TYR A 39 16.11 -1.65 -42.73
N PRO A 40 16.98 -0.79 -43.30
CA PRO A 40 16.59 0.06 -44.41
C PRO A 40 16.37 -0.78 -45.66
N ARG A 41 15.60 -0.25 -46.62
CA ARG A 41 15.40 -0.89 -47.92
C ARG A 41 16.55 -0.55 -48.88
N ALA A 42 17.01 -1.55 -49.62
CA ALA A 42 18.00 -1.43 -50.69
C ALA A 42 17.49 -2.07 -51.98
N MET A 43 17.96 -1.57 -53.12
CA MET A 43 17.61 -2.13 -54.43
C MET A 43 18.50 -3.34 -54.74
N THR A 44 17.91 -4.41 -55.25
CA THR A 44 18.60 -5.63 -55.69
C THR A 44 18.97 -5.53 -57.17
N LEU A 45 19.85 -6.44 -57.64
CA LEU A 45 20.38 -6.43 -59.01
C LEU A 45 19.31 -6.62 -60.09
N ASP A 46 18.18 -7.21 -59.74
CA ASP A 46 17.00 -7.41 -60.60
C ASP A 46 15.99 -6.24 -60.54
N GLY A 47 16.35 -5.14 -59.87
CA GLY A 47 15.50 -3.95 -59.73
C GLY A 47 14.40 -4.08 -58.68
N ALA A 48 14.33 -5.18 -57.93
CA ALA A 48 13.43 -5.30 -56.78
C ALA A 48 13.97 -4.54 -55.55
N THR A 49 13.16 -4.44 -54.49
CA THR A 49 13.60 -3.88 -53.20
C THR A 49 13.62 -4.96 -52.14
N SER A 50 14.68 -4.97 -51.32
CA SER A 50 14.88 -5.91 -50.21
C SER A 50 15.35 -5.19 -48.96
N LEU A 51 15.21 -5.83 -47.79
CA LEU A 51 15.75 -5.31 -46.53
C LEU A 51 17.26 -5.53 -46.48
N LEU A 52 18.01 -4.46 -46.19
CA LEU A 52 19.46 -4.52 -45.98
C LEU A 52 19.75 -4.99 -44.56
N GLY A 53 19.88 -6.31 -44.39
CA GLY A 53 20.12 -6.94 -43.09
C GLY A 53 21.57 -6.84 -42.60
N GLY A 54 21.86 -7.57 -41.51
CA GLY A 54 23.20 -7.68 -40.93
C GLY A 54 23.28 -7.63 -39.40
N ALA A 55 22.15 -7.38 -38.73
CA ALA A 55 22.09 -7.25 -37.28
C ALA A 55 21.13 -8.28 -36.62
N ASP A 56 21.02 -9.50 -37.16
CA ASP A 56 20.04 -10.48 -36.71
C ASP A 56 20.15 -10.83 -35.21
N LYS A 57 21.36 -10.78 -34.63
CA LYS A 57 21.55 -10.94 -33.19
C LYS A 57 20.87 -9.84 -32.37
N MET A 58 20.89 -8.61 -32.86
CA MET A 58 20.20 -7.46 -32.24
C MET A 58 18.68 -7.62 -32.36
N ILE A 59 18.19 -8.01 -33.55
CA ILE A 59 16.76 -8.26 -33.79
C ILE A 59 16.22 -9.30 -32.81
N TRP A 60 16.91 -10.43 -32.65
CA TRP A 60 16.49 -11.47 -31.72
C TRP A 60 16.54 -11.02 -30.27
N ARG A 61 17.54 -10.22 -29.88
CA ARG A 61 17.55 -9.60 -28.55
C ARG A 61 16.33 -8.71 -28.34
N MET A 62 15.94 -7.89 -29.32
CA MET A 62 14.74 -7.06 -29.24
C MET A 62 13.46 -7.90 -29.12
N VAL A 63 13.37 -9.01 -29.84
CA VAL A 63 12.25 -9.97 -29.73
C VAL A 63 12.14 -10.54 -28.32
N PHE A 64 13.25 -11.00 -27.73
CA PHE A 64 13.26 -11.52 -26.36
C PHE A 64 12.97 -10.43 -25.33
N ASP A 65 13.59 -9.25 -25.45
CA ASP A 65 13.38 -8.13 -24.53
C ASP A 65 11.91 -7.66 -24.57
N ALA A 66 11.29 -7.62 -25.77
CA ALA A 66 9.88 -7.27 -25.94
C ALA A 66 8.95 -8.35 -25.36
N ALA A 67 9.22 -9.62 -25.63
CA ALA A 67 8.44 -10.73 -25.05
C ALA A 67 8.53 -10.72 -23.51
N GLU A 68 9.75 -10.60 -22.95
CA GLU A 68 9.99 -10.54 -21.51
C GLU A 68 9.30 -9.33 -20.87
N ALA A 69 9.35 -8.15 -21.50
CA ALA A 69 8.65 -6.96 -21.01
C ALA A 69 7.12 -7.13 -21.00
N ARG A 70 6.54 -7.83 -21.99
CA ARG A 70 5.11 -8.16 -22.01
C ARG A 70 4.76 -9.20 -20.96
N MET A 71 5.61 -10.22 -20.80
CA MET A 71 5.43 -11.28 -19.80
C MET A 71 5.49 -10.76 -18.37
N ALA A 72 6.37 -9.81 -18.09
CA ALA A 72 6.47 -9.13 -16.79
C ALA A 72 5.19 -8.35 -16.41
N ARG A 73 4.29 -8.09 -17.38
CA ARG A 73 2.99 -7.44 -17.15
C ARG A 73 1.82 -8.42 -17.14
N GLY A 74 2.10 -9.72 -17.30
CA GLY A 74 1.07 -10.75 -17.36
C GLY A 74 0.26 -10.77 -18.67
N ALA A 75 0.78 -10.18 -19.76
CA ALA A 75 0.11 -10.23 -21.05
C ALA A 75 0.34 -11.58 -21.75
N THR A 76 -0.65 -12.06 -22.51
CA THR A 76 -0.40 -13.15 -23.47
C THR A 76 0.61 -12.71 -24.52
N VAL A 77 1.52 -13.62 -24.86
CA VAL A 77 2.54 -13.40 -25.90
C VAL A 77 2.43 -14.48 -26.95
N VAL A 78 2.31 -14.06 -28.20
CA VAL A 78 2.38 -14.95 -29.37
C VAL A 78 3.71 -14.69 -30.07
N VAL A 79 4.56 -15.69 -30.16
CA VAL A 79 5.83 -15.59 -30.88
C VAL A 79 5.62 -16.08 -32.31
N ASP A 80 5.48 -15.15 -33.25
CA ASP A 80 5.47 -15.47 -34.67
C ASP A 80 6.92 -15.73 -35.14
N SER A 81 7.30 -16.99 -35.01
CA SER A 81 8.55 -17.54 -35.51
C SER A 81 8.29 -18.91 -36.14
N THR A 82 9.35 -19.58 -36.57
CA THR A 82 9.26 -20.91 -37.17
C THR A 82 9.38 -22.00 -36.10
N ASN A 83 10.09 -21.74 -35.00
CA ASN A 83 10.28 -22.63 -33.83
C ASN A 83 10.57 -24.09 -34.20
N LEU A 84 11.41 -24.29 -35.23
CA LEU A 84 11.67 -25.59 -35.84
C LEU A 84 12.74 -26.39 -35.11
N SER A 85 13.51 -25.78 -34.21
CA SER A 85 14.56 -26.47 -33.46
C SER A 85 14.23 -26.57 -31.97
N SER A 86 14.69 -27.66 -31.36
CA SER A 86 14.59 -27.84 -29.90
C SER A 86 15.31 -26.73 -29.12
N LYS A 87 16.37 -26.14 -29.70
CA LYS A 87 17.12 -25.03 -29.08
C LYS A 87 16.24 -23.78 -28.95
N GLU A 88 15.58 -23.36 -30.02
CA GLU A 88 14.67 -22.20 -30.02
C GLU A 88 13.51 -22.42 -29.04
N GLN A 89 12.89 -23.61 -29.08
CA GLN A 89 11.81 -23.98 -28.17
C GLN A 89 12.24 -23.93 -26.69
N ASN A 90 13.44 -24.43 -26.37
CA ASN A 90 13.97 -24.40 -25.00
C ASN A 90 14.19 -22.96 -24.48
N GLN A 91 14.66 -22.04 -25.33
CA GLN A 91 14.85 -20.64 -24.93
C GLN A 91 13.52 -20.00 -24.51
N TRP A 92 12.47 -20.25 -25.27
CA TRP A 92 11.12 -19.79 -24.92
C TRP A 92 10.57 -20.46 -23.67
N ARG A 93 10.76 -21.77 -23.52
CA ARG A 93 10.36 -22.51 -22.32
C ARG A 93 11.05 -21.99 -21.06
N GLU A 94 12.35 -21.71 -21.13
CA GLU A 94 13.11 -21.15 -20.00
C GLU A 94 12.63 -19.75 -19.63
N LEU A 95 12.38 -18.89 -20.63
CA LEU A 95 11.78 -17.58 -20.39
C LEU A 95 10.39 -17.71 -19.75
N ALA A 96 9.55 -18.60 -20.27
CA ALA A 96 8.23 -18.87 -19.71
C ALA A 96 8.27 -19.36 -18.26
N LEU A 97 9.21 -20.26 -17.93
CA LEU A 97 9.39 -20.74 -16.57
C LEU A 97 9.77 -19.61 -15.60
N ARG A 98 10.64 -18.68 -16.02
CA ARG A 98 11.03 -17.51 -15.19
C ARG A 98 9.85 -16.59 -14.89
N HIS A 99 8.88 -16.49 -15.80
CA HIS A 99 7.73 -15.59 -15.68
C HIS A 99 6.42 -16.30 -15.32
N HIS A 100 6.44 -17.61 -15.07
CA HIS A 100 5.26 -18.44 -14.75
C HIS A 100 4.22 -18.54 -15.88
N TYR A 101 4.70 -18.76 -17.11
CA TYR A 101 3.87 -18.93 -18.30
C TYR A 101 3.67 -20.40 -18.67
N ARG A 102 2.43 -20.78 -19.01
CA ARG A 102 2.14 -22.02 -19.73
C ARG A 102 2.49 -21.81 -21.20
N VAL A 103 3.22 -22.77 -21.77
CA VAL A 103 3.73 -22.68 -23.14
C VAL A 103 2.97 -23.63 -24.03
N GLY A 104 2.33 -23.07 -25.06
CA GLY A 104 1.67 -23.80 -26.13
C GLY A 104 2.43 -23.61 -27.43
N LEU A 105 2.30 -24.57 -28.34
CA LEU A 105 2.88 -24.49 -29.67
C LEU A 105 1.85 -24.92 -30.70
N VAL A 106 1.53 -24.01 -31.62
CA VAL A 106 0.61 -24.25 -32.74
C VAL A 106 1.41 -24.65 -33.96
N ASP A 107 1.25 -25.90 -34.39
CA ASP A 107 1.95 -26.44 -35.55
C ASP A 107 1.15 -26.17 -36.83
N CYS A 108 1.26 -24.96 -37.39
CA CYS A 108 0.55 -24.57 -38.61
C CYS A 108 1.01 -25.32 -39.87
N GLN A 109 2.05 -26.16 -39.78
CA GLN A 109 2.49 -27.03 -40.88
C GLN A 109 1.81 -28.41 -40.82
N GLU A 110 1.12 -28.74 -39.73
CA GLU A 110 0.32 -29.95 -39.61
C GLU A 110 -0.71 -30.04 -40.75
N GLY A 111 -0.81 -31.20 -41.40
CA GLY A 111 -1.72 -31.42 -42.53
C GLY A 111 -1.32 -30.80 -43.87
N ILE A 112 -0.21 -30.05 -43.96
CA ILE A 112 0.25 -29.43 -45.22
C ILE A 112 1.44 -30.22 -45.80
N SER A 113 1.33 -30.62 -47.06
CA SER A 113 2.42 -31.34 -47.75
C SER A 113 3.59 -30.41 -48.13
N ASP A 114 4.80 -30.97 -48.18
CA ASP A 114 6.00 -30.25 -48.64
C ASP A 114 5.82 -29.67 -50.06
N ALA A 115 5.10 -30.37 -50.94
CA ALA A 115 4.78 -29.92 -52.29
C ALA A 115 3.92 -28.65 -52.28
N GLU A 116 2.92 -28.58 -51.40
CA GLU A 116 2.07 -27.41 -51.25
C GLU A 116 2.85 -26.23 -50.63
N LEU A 117 3.74 -26.47 -49.66
CA LEU A 117 4.61 -25.41 -49.11
C LEU A 117 5.56 -24.84 -50.17
N ARG A 118 6.15 -25.69 -51.01
CA ARG A 118 6.98 -25.26 -52.15
C ARG A 118 6.15 -24.44 -53.15
N ARG A 119 4.93 -24.88 -53.48
CA ARG A 119 4.00 -24.13 -54.33
C ARG A 119 3.69 -22.74 -53.75
N ARG A 120 3.33 -22.68 -52.46
CA ARG A 120 3.05 -21.42 -51.77
C ARG A 120 4.26 -20.50 -51.73
N ASN A 121 5.48 -21.03 -51.56
CA ASN A 121 6.71 -20.23 -51.51
C ASN A 121 6.97 -19.48 -52.84
N ILE A 122 6.64 -20.09 -53.98
CA ILE A 122 6.80 -19.47 -55.31
C ILE A 122 5.98 -18.18 -55.42
N THR A 123 4.80 -18.13 -54.80
CA THR A 123 3.86 -16.99 -54.91
C THR A 123 4.07 -15.91 -53.84
N ARG A 124 5.13 -15.95 -53.02
CA ARG A 124 5.36 -14.99 -51.90
C ARG A 124 6.03 -13.68 -52.31
N GLY A 125 6.28 -13.47 -53.60
CA GLY A 125 6.91 -12.26 -54.11
C GLY A 125 8.25 -11.97 -53.41
N PRO A 126 8.45 -10.77 -52.82
CA PRO A 126 9.71 -10.39 -52.17
C PRO A 126 10.05 -11.22 -50.92
N ASN A 127 9.08 -11.94 -50.35
CA ASN A 127 9.27 -12.81 -49.19
C ASN A 127 9.52 -14.29 -49.58
N ARG A 128 9.77 -14.56 -50.86
CA ARG A 128 10.11 -15.90 -51.37
C ARG A 128 11.47 -16.32 -50.83
N LEU A 129 11.54 -17.55 -50.30
CA LEU A 129 12.79 -18.16 -49.91
C LEU A 129 13.45 -18.87 -51.10
N ASP A 130 14.79 -18.91 -51.08
CA ASP A 130 15.57 -19.79 -51.93
C ASP A 130 15.20 -21.27 -51.68
N GLU A 131 15.24 -22.08 -52.73
CA GLU A 131 14.80 -23.49 -52.67
C GLU A 131 15.63 -24.30 -51.67
N SER A 132 16.95 -24.07 -51.62
CA SER A 132 17.84 -24.75 -50.68
C SER A 132 17.53 -24.33 -49.23
N ALA A 133 17.12 -23.07 -49.03
CA ALA A 133 16.75 -22.56 -47.71
C ALA A 133 15.43 -23.18 -47.23
N LEU A 134 14.43 -23.26 -48.11
CA LEU A 134 13.15 -23.90 -47.80
C LEU A 134 13.35 -25.38 -47.48
N GLU A 135 14.12 -26.12 -48.29
CA GLU A 135 14.40 -27.54 -48.05
C GLU A 135 15.05 -27.80 -46.68
N ARG A 136 16.04 -26.97 -46.29
CA ARG A 136 16.63 -27.05 -44.95
C ARG A 136 15.60 -26.86 -43.83
N MET A 137 14.61 -26.00 -44.03
CA MET A 137 13.56 -25.76 -43.04
C MET A 137 12.56 -26.92 -42.97
N LEU A 138 12.16 -27.49 -44.11
CA LEU A 138 11.27 -28.66 -44.17
C LEU A 138 11.89 -29.87 -43.46
N LEU A 139 13.17 -30.15 -43.71
CA LEU A 139 13.90 -31.22 -43.02
C LEU A 139 13.96 -31.02 -41.50
N ARG A 140 14.18 -29.77 -41.04
CA ARG A 140 14.16 -29.45 -39.61
C ARG A 140 12.77 -29.65 -38.99
N ALA A 141 11.72 -29.30 -39.71
CA ALA A 141 10.34 -29.46 -39.25
C ALA A 141 9.97 -30.94 -39.02
N GLN A 142 10.46 -31.84 -39.89
CA GLN A 142 10.24 -33.29 -39.78
C GLN A 142 11.10 -33.92 -38.67
N GLY A 143 12.34 -33.47 -38.50
CA GLY A 143 13.31 -34.08 -37.58
C GLY A 143 13.21 -33.65 -36.11
N ASN A 144 12.50 -32.57 -35.78
CA ASN A 144 12.44 -32.04 -34.41
C ASN A 144 11.06 -32.23 -33.77
N ALA A 145 11.00 -33.00 -32.68
CA ALA A 145 9.81 -33.11 -31.85
C ALA A 145 9.55 -31.82 -31.05
N VAL A 146 8.32 -31.67 -30.53
CA VAL A 146 8.01 -30.62 -29.55
C VAL A 146 8.72 -30.95 -28.24
N VAL A 147 9.42 -29.98 -27.66
CA VAL A 147 10.16 -30.13 -26.40
C VAL A 147 9.20 -30.43 -25.24
N ARG A 148 9.60 -31.35 -24.34
CA ARG A 148 8.84 -31.66 -23.12
C ARG A 148 8.54 -30.40 -22.29
N GLY A 149 7.29 -30.24 -21.88
CA GLY A 149 6.81 -29.07 -21.14
C GLY A 149 6.22 -27.97 -22.03
N ILE A 150 6.19 -28.17 -23.35
CA ILE A 150 5.42 -27.37 -24.30
C ILE A 150 4.24 -28.20 -24.78
N GLU A 151 3.04 -27.65 -24.67
CA GLU A 151 1.81 -28.30 -25.15
C GLU A 151 1.69 -28.11 -26.66
N ARG A 152 1.58 -29.22 -27.40
CA ARG A 152 1.29 -29.17 -28.83
C ARG A 152 -0.21 -28.96 -29.03
N ILE A 153 -0.57 -27.93 -29.79
CA ILE A 153 -1.94 -27.56 -30.11
C ILE A 153 -2.12 -27.70 -31.62
N SER A 154 -3.11 -28.48 -32.05
CA SER A 154 -3.45 -28.58 -33.48
C SER A 154 -4.17 -27.31 -33.91
N PRO A 155 -3.80 -26.69 -35.05
CA PRO A 155 -4.39 -25.41 -35.49
C PRO A 155 -5.89 -25.51 -35.80
N ASP A 156 -6.39 -26.70 -36.12
CA ASP A 156 -7.78 -26.97 -36.50
C ASP A 156 -8.64 -27.48 -35.33
N ASP A 157 -8.03 -27.77 -34.16
CA ASP A 157 -8.75 -28.18 -32.95
C ASP A 157 -9.15 -26.96 -32.11
N ALA A 158 -10.29 -26.35 -32.47
CA ALA A 158 -10.84 -25.19 -31.77
C ALA A 158 -11.03 -25.44 -30.26
N ALA A 159 -11.34 -26.67 -29.85
CA ALA A 159 -11.50 -27.00 -28.44
C ALA A 159 -10.14 -27.04 -27.71
N ALA A 160 -9.08 -27.55 -28.34
CA ALA A 160 -7.73 -27.47 -27.77
C ALA A 160 -7.23 -26.03 -27.65
N VAL A 161 -7.48 -25.20 -28.66
CA VAL A 161 -7.16 -23.76 -28.61
C VAL A 161 -7.90 -23.09 -27.46
N ALA A 162 -9.21 -23.32 -27.34
CA ALA A 162 -10.01 -22.77 -26.25
C ALA A 162 -9.56 -23.25 -24.86
N ARG A 163 -9.27 -24.55 -24.71
CA ARG A 163 -8.72 -25.10 -23.45
C ARG A 163 -7.37 -24.48 -23.10
N PHE A 164 -6.51 -24.22 -24.07
CA PHE A 164 -5.22 -23.59 -23.81
C PHE A 164 -5.37 -22.15 -23.29
N PHE A 165 -6.41 -21.42 -23.68
CA PHE A 165 -6.67 -20.07 -23.19
C PHE A 165 -7.62 -20.01 -21.99
N SER A 166 -8.24 -21.13 -21.59
CA SER A 166 -9.11 -21.25 -20.43
C SER A 166 -8.34 -21.31 -19.09
N TYR A 167 -8.98 -20.91 -17.99
CA TYR A 167 -8.48 -21.05 -16.61
C TYR A 167 -9.17 -22.15 -15.82
N ALA A 168 -10.13 -22.88 -16.42
CA ALA A 168 -10.83 -23.95 -15.74
C ALA A 168 -9.87 -25.02 -15.20
N ASP A 169 -8.82 -25.35 -15.96
CA ASP A 169 -7.80 -26.33 -15.55
C ASP A 169 -6.82 -25.79 -14.49
N ASP A 170 -6.71 -24.46 -14.32
CA ASP A 170 -5.78 -23.82 -13.39
C ASP A 170 -6.40 -23.64 -11.99
N VAL A 171 -7.72 -23.77 -11.87
CA VAL A 171 -8.47 -23.84 -10.61
C VAL A 171 -8.66 -25.31 -10.25
N ALA A 172 -7.65 -25.90 -9.61
CA ALA A 172 -7.63 -27.34 -9.30
C ALA A 172 -8.93 -27.81 -8.64
N ASP A 173 -9.69 -28.65 -9.36
CA ASP A 173 -10.81 -29.47 -8.90
C ASP A 173 -11.64 -28.87 -7.76
N VAL A 174 -12.16 -27.64 -7.90
CA VAL A 174 -13.18 -27.16 -6.95
C VAL A 174 -14.42 -28.01 -7.15
N ALA A 175 -14.59 -29.02 -6.30
CA ALA A 175 -15.69 -29.95 -6.37
C ALA A 175 -16.99 -29.16 -6.25
N ALA A 176 -17.62 -28.89 -7.41
CA ALA A 176 -19.03 -28.60 -7.47
C ALA A 176 -19.73 -29.80 -6.81
N ALA A 177 -20.17 -29.63 -5.57
CA ALA A 177 -20.92 -30.67 -4.89
C ALA A 177 -22.10 -31.03 -5.80
N PRO A 178 -22.30 -32.31 -6.18
CA PRO A 178 -23.42 -32.67 -7.02
C PRO A 178 -24.70 -32.28 -6.28
N ALA A 179 -25.51 -31.44 -6.90
CA ALA A 179 -26.85 -31.14 -6.42
C ALA A 179 -27.69 -32.42 -6.52
N THR A 180 -27.60 -33.28 -5.51
CA THR A 180 -28.58 -34.34 -5.32
C THR A 180 -29.91 -33.68 -4.96
N GLY A 181 -30.80 -33.56 -5.96
CA GLY A 181 -32.24 -33.44 -5.72
C GLY A 181 -32.90 -32.07 -5.85
N ALA A 182 -32.47 -31.17 -6.74
CA ALA A 182 -33.29 -30.04 -7.16
C ALA A 182 -33.51 -30.09 -8.68
N PRO A 183 -34.74 -29.94 -9.19
CA PRO A 183 -35.00 -30.01 -10.62
C PRO A 183 -34.29 -28.86 -11.31
N GLU A 184 -33.55 -29.16 -12.39
CA GLU A 184 -33.04 -28.14 -13.30
C GLU A 184 -34.21 -27.22 -13.72
N PRO A 185 -34.09 -25.90 -13.58
CA PRO A 185 -35.10 -25.02 -14.13
C PRO A 185 -35.05 -25.17 -15.65
N ALA A 186 -36.21 -25.53 -16.21
CA ALA A 186 -36.39 -25.72 -17.64
C ALA A 186 -35.82 -24.54 -18.43
N ALA A 187 -35.03 -24.84 -19.46
CA ALA A 187 -34.61 -23.89 -20.47
C ALA A 187 -35.83 -23.34 -21.21
N THR A 188 -36.48 -22.32 -20.65
CA THR A 188 -37.54 -21.55 -21.30
C THR A 188 -37.10 -20.10 -21.37
N GLY A 189 -36.62 -19.69 -22.54
CA GLY A 189 -36.33 -18.30 -22.82
C GLY A 189 -35.36 -18.12 -23.99
N THR A 190 -35.86 -18.22 -25.21
CA THR A 190 -35.30 -17.50 -26.36
C THR A 190 -35.49 -15.99 -26.12
N GLY A 191 -34.68 -15.42 -25.24
CA GLY A 191 -34.59 -13.99 -24.98
C GLY A 191 -33.30 -13.45 -25.59
N THR A 192 -33.41 -12.52 -26.52
CA THR A 192 -32.31 -11.76 -27.11
C THR A 192 -31.72 -10.73 -26.13
N GLY A 193 -31.52 -11.13 -24.88
CA GLY A 193 -30.87 -10.30 -23.85
C GLY A 193 -29.36 -10.41 -23.97
N THR A 194 -28.70 -9.28 -24.21
CA THR A 194 -27.25 -9.09 -24.24
C THR A 194 -26.64 -9.20 -22.84
N GLY A 195 -26.74 -10.38 -22.20
CA GLY A 195 -26.10 -10.61 -20.90
C GLY A 195 -24.58 -10.55 -21.01
N LEU A 196 -23.93 -9.74 -20.16
CA LEU A 196 -22.48 -9.47 -20.13
C LEU A 196 -21.62 -10.73 -19.93
N LEU A 197 -22.16 -11.76 -19.27
CA LEU A 197 -21.47 -12.99 -18.86
C LEU A 197 -22.33 -14.23 -19.14
N SER A 198 -21.80 -15.18 -19.91
CA SER A 198 -22.44 -16.49 -20.16
C SER A 198 -22.08 -17.50 -19.08
N GLY A 199 -22.75 -18.67 -19.06
CA GLY A 199 -22.41 -19.76 -18.13
C GLY A 199 -20.97 -20.27 -18.23
N GLU A 200 -20.30 -20.07 -19.37
CA GLU A 200 -18.89 -20.45 -19.58
C GLU A 200 -17.90 -19.42 -19.04
N ASP A 201 -18.34 -18.19 -18.70
CA ASP A 201 -17.48 -17.17 -18.06
C ASP A 201 -17.33 -17.39 -16.56
N VAL A 202 -18.13 -18.29 -16.00
CA VAL A 202 -18.22 -18.56 -14.59
C VAL A 202 -17.18 -19.63 -14.27
N MET A 203 -16.08 -19.24 -13.62
CA MET A 203 -15.02 -20.18 -13.24
C MET A 203 -15.52 -21.22 -12.23
N LEU A 204 -16.47 -20.85 -11.36
CA LEU A 204 -17.04 -21.77 -10.38
C LEU A 204 -18.48 -21.44 -9.99
N SER A 205 -19.25 -22.45 -9.58
CA SER A 205 -20.54 -22.26 -8.94
C SER A 205 -20.60 -23.00 -7.61
N ALA A 206 -21.13 -22.34 -6.58
CA ALA A 206 -21.14 -22.85 -5.22
C ALA A 206 -22.40 -22.42 -4.46
N ARG A 207 -22.74 -23.14 -3.37
CA ARG A 207 -23.90 -22.79 -2.51
C ARG A 207 -23.64 -21.53 -1.68
N GLY A 208 -22.38 -21.27 -1.37
CA GLY A 208 -21.92 -20.08 -0.66
C GLY A 208 -20.45 -19.85 -0.94
N VAL A 209 -20.06 -18.58 -0.97
CA VAL A 209 -18.67 -18.16 -1.21
C VAL A 209 -18.28 -17.14 -0.15
N THR A 210 -17.09 -17.33 0.44
CA THR A 210 -16.47 -16.40 1.37
C THR A 210 -15.28 -15.75 0.67
N VAL A 211 -15.32 -14.43 0.49
CA VAL A 211 -14.23 -13.65 -0.13
C VAL A 211 -13.49 -12.90 0.98
N ILE A 212 -12.20 -13.18 1.12
CA ILE A 212 -11.30 -12.57 2.11
C ILE A 212 -10.48 -11.49 1.41
N GLY A 213 -10.46 -10.28 1.97
CA GLY A 213 -9.69 -9.13 1.47
C GLY A 213 -8.18 -9.27 1.66
N ASP A 214 -7.49 -8.13 1.64
CA ASP A 214 -6.03 -8.10 1.80
C ASP A 214 -5.65 -8.49 3.23
N VAL A 215 -4.84 -9.55 3.36
CA VAL A 215 -4.46 -10.11 4.66
C VAL A 215 -3.20 -9.43 5.22
N GLN A 216 -2.29 -8.99 4.35
CA GLN A 216 -1.09 -8.23 4.71
C GLN A 216 -0.35 -8.82 5.92
N SER A 217 -0.03 -10.12 5.92
CA SER A 217 0.69 -10.81 7.02
C SER A 217 -0.01 -10.77 8.41
N CYS A 218 -1.31 -10.45 8.49
CA CYS A 218 -2.08 -10.40 9.74
C CYS A 218 -2.72 -11.76 10.06
N SER A 219 -1.92 -12.65 10.66
CA SER A 219 -2.27 -14.06 10.84
C SER A 219 -3.41 -14.31 11.85
N ARG A 220 -3.64 -13.40 12.81
CA ARG A 220 -4.68 -13.57 13.84
C ARG A 220 -6.04 -13.17 13.30
N ALA A 221 -6.11 -12.05 12.58
CA ALA A 221 -7.29 -11.64 11.83
C ALA A 221 -7.72 -12.74 10.85
N LEU A 222 -6.76 -13.31 10.11
CA LEU A 222 -7.03 -14.44 9.20
C LEU A 222 -7.55 -15.68 9.96
N SER A 223 -6.93 -16.05 11.09
CA SER A 223 -7.37 -17.20 11.88
C SER A 223 -8.82 -17.08 12.31
N ARG A 224 -9.25 -15.88 12.73
CA ARG A 224 -10.64 -15.61 13.14
C ARG A 224 -11.59 -15.64 11.96
N ALA A 225 -11.20 -15.01 10.84
CA ALA A 225 -11.97 -15.06 9.61
C ALA A 225 -12.20 -16.50 9.13
N LEU A 226 -11.17 -17.34 9.18
CA LEU A 226 -11.25 -18.75 8.80
C LEU A 226 -12.09 -19.57 9.80
N ALA A 227 -11.99 -19.29 11.11
CA ALA A 227 -12.80 -19.95 12.13
C ALA A 227 -14.31 -19.69 11.96
N ASP A 228 -14.68 -18.48 11.53
CA ASP A 228 -16.08 -18.14 11.26
C ASP A 228 -16.54 -18.53 9.84
N THR A 229 -15.63 -19.04 9.00
CA THR A 229 -15.96 -19.48 7.63
C THR A 229 -16.76 -20.78 7.67
N PRO A 230 -17.95 -20.82 7.06
CA PRO A 230 -18.79 -22.01 7.08
C PRO A 230 -18.15 -23.22 6.39
N ASP A 231 -18.34 -24.40 6.99
CA ASP A 231 -17.92 -25.66 6.41
C ASP A 231 -18.51 -25.87 5.01
N GLY A 232 -17.69 -26.36 4.08
CA GLY A 232 -18.05 -26.62 2.69
C GLY A 232 -18.10 -25.41 1.76
N GLU A 233 -17.99 -24.15 2.24
CA GLU A 233 -17.94 -22.98 1.35
C GLU A 233 -16.62 -22.86 0.58
N VAL A 234 -16.67 -22.23 -0.60
CA VAL A 234 -15.48 -21.86 -1.38
C VAL A 234 -14.91 -20.57 -0.80
N ILE A 235 -13.60 -20.52 -0.60
CA ILE A 235 -12.86 -19.38 -0.09
C ILE A 235 -12.11 -18.72 -1.25
N VAL A 236 -12.30 -17.42 -1.43
CA VAL A 236 -11.58 -16.64 -2.43
C VAL A 236 -10.77 -15.56 -1.72
N PHE A 237 -9.44 -15.60 -1.82
CA PHE A 237 -8.60 -14.51 -1.34
C PHE A 237 -8.47 -13.45 -2.43
N ALA A 238 -8.64 -12.17 -2.11
CA ALA A 238 -8.62 -11.06 -3.06
C ALA A 238 -7.21 -10.57 -3.42
N GLY A 239 -6.16 -11.16 -2.85
CA GLY A 239 -4.76 -10.81 -3.06
C GLY A 239 -4.08 -10.36 -1.78
N ASP A 240 -2.80 -9.97 -1.90
CA ASP A 240 -1.99 -9.40 -0.84
C ASP A 240 -2.05 -10.19 0.48
N LEU A 241 -1.63 -11.45 0.40
CA LEU A 241 -1.53 -12.34 1.56
C LEU A 241 -0.43 -11.88 2.52
N PHE A 242 0.65 -11.32 1.96
CA PHE A 242 1.89 -11.03 2.67
C PHE A 242 2.24 -9.54 2.65
N ASP A 243 3.25 -9.22 3.46
CA ASP A 243 3.85 -7.90 3.70
C ASP A 243 3.06 -7.02 4.66
N ARG A 244 3.77 -5.99 5.16
CA ARG A 244 3.31 -4.93 6.06
C ARG A 244 2.93 -5.37 7.48
N GLY A 245 2.12 -6.42 7.66
CA GLY A 245 1.77 -6.95 8.97
C GLY A 245 2.81 -7.89 9.57
N PRO A 246 2.55 -8.38 10.79
CA PRO A 246 3.60 -8.91 11.66
C PRO A 246 4.02 -10.35 11.39
N ASP A 247 3.17 -11.19 10.77
CA ASP A 247 3.34 -12.65 10.77
C ASP A 247 3.05 -13.31 9.39
N ALA A 248 3.96 -13.12 8.45
CA ALA A 248 3.87 -13.74 7.12
C ALA A 248 3.95 -15.28 7.18
N LEU A 249 4.70 -15.82 8.15
CA LEU A 249 4.82 -17.27 8.33
C LEU A 249 3.47 -17.87 8.76
N GLY A 250 2.80 -17.29 9.76
CA GLY A 250 1.49 -17.74 10.21
C GLY A 250 0.43 -17.69 9.12
N VAL A 251 0.41 -16.62 8.31
CA VAL A 251 -0.48 -16.54 7.14
C VAL A 251 -0.17 -17.65 6.12
N PHE A 252 1.12 -17.85 5.79
CA PHE A 252 1.54 -18.88 4.85
C PHE A 252 1.10 -20.28 5.29
N GLU A 253 1.25 -20.61 6.58
CA GLU A 253 0.85 -21.89 7.14
C GLU A 253 -0.66 -22.10 7.13
N GLN A 254 -1.43 -21.06 7.49
CA GLN A 254 -2.88 -21.12 7.47
C GLN A 254 -3.42 -21.34 6.06
N VAL A 255 -2.96 -20.57 5.07
CA VAL A 255 -3.41 -20.71 3.67
C VAL A 255 -3.02 -22.08 3.10
N ARG A 256 -1.84 -22.60 3.45
CA ARG A 256 -1.37 -23.92 3.00
C ARG A 256 -2.15 -25.07 3.65
N ALA A 257 -2.68 -24.87 4.85
CA ALA A 257 -3.48 -25.88 5.56
C ALA A 257 -4.90 -26.03 5.00
N LEU A 258 -5.40 -25.03 4.27
CA LEU A 258 -6.71 -25.08 3.63
C LEU A 258 -6.75 -26.11 2.50
N ASP A 259 -7.92 -26.72 2.30
CA ASP A 259 -8.17 -27.62 1.18
C ASP A 259 -8.01 -26.84 -0.14
N PRO A 260 -7.01 -27.19 -0.99
CA PRO A 260 -6.76 -26.45 -2.22
C PRO A 260 -7.92 -26.53 -3.22
N THR A 261 -8.78 -27.55 -3.11
CA THR A 261 -10.01 -27.69 -3.92
C THR A 261 -11.11 -26.74 -3.48
N ARG A 262 -10.94 -25.97 -2.41
CA ARG A 262 -11.95 -25.01 -1.95
C ARG A 262 -11.41 -23.59 -1.90
N VAL A 263 -10.18 -23.37 -2.38
CA VAL A 263 -9.49 -22.10 -2.26
C VAL A 263 -9.06 -21.58 -3.62
N VAL A 264 -9.53 -20.38 -3.94
CA VAL A 264 -9.04 -19.58 -5.07
C VAL A 264 -8.21 -18.44 -4.52
N LEU A 265 -6.99 -18.27 -5.04
CA LEU A 265 -6.09 -17.18 -4.65
C LEU A 265 -6.07 -16.16 -5.78
N VAL A 266 -6.64 -14.98 -5.59
CA VAL A 266 -6.46 -13.88 -6.54
C VAL A 266 -5.05 -13.29 -6.36
N GLN A 267 -4.38 -12.96 -7.45
CA GLN A 267 -3.03 -12.41 -7.44
C GLN A 267 -3.06 -10.93 -7.03
N GLY A 268 -2.38 -10.59 -5.95
CA GLY A 268 -2.12 -9.20 -5.55
C GLY A 268 -0.75 -8.70 -5.98
N ASN A 269 -0.48 -7.42 -5.74
CA ASN A 269 0.81 -6.84 -6.11
C ASN A 269 1.94 -7.27 -5.17
N HIS A 270 1.63 -7.65 -3.93
CA HIS A 270 2.62 -8.18 -3.00
C HIS A 270 3.05 -9.60 -3.39
N GLU A 271 2.16 -10.43 -3.93
CA GLU A 271 2.52 -11.73 -4.54
C GLU A 271 3.49 -11.55 -5.73
N LEU A 272 3.25 -10.55 -6.58
CA LEU A 272 4.16 -10.23 -7.69
C LEU A 272 5.56 -9.84 -7.20
N ARG A 273 5.64 -9.00 -6.15
CA ARG A 273 6.92 -8.60 -5.56
C ARG A 273 7.66 -9.77 -4.93
N MET A 274 6.94 -10.72 -4.32
CA MET A 274 7.51 -11.96 -3.79
C MET A 274 8.11 -12.82 -4.93
N LEU A 275 7.42 -12.92 -6.07
CA LEU A 275 7.95 -13.58 -7.26
C LEU A 275 9.23 -12.89 -7.78
N GLU A 276 9.21 -11.57 -7.90
CA GLU A 276 10.38 -10.78 -8.35
C GLU A 276 11.58 -10.95 -7.41
N LEU A 277 11.33 -11.02 -6.10
CA LEU A 277 12.36 -11.27 -5.09
C LEU A 277 13.02 -12.64 -5.31
N ILE A 278 12.21 -13.70 -5.44
CA ILE A 278 12.70 -15.08 -5.57
C ILE A 278 13.46 -15.27 -6.90
N HIS A 279 12.96 -14.69 -7.98
CA HIS A 279 13.59 -14.78 -9.31
C HIS A 279 14.71 -13.78 -9.55
N ARG A 280 14.90 -12.81 -8.65
CA ARG A 280 15.92 -11.75 -8.74
C ARG A 280 15.74 -10.87 -9.98
N THR A 281 14.50 -10.63 -10.39
CA THR A 281 14.14 -9.85 -11.58
C THR A 281 13.75 -8.40 -11.27
N GLY A 282 13.66 -8.04 -9.98
CA GLY A 282 13.30 -6.70 -9.52
C GLY A 282 14.13 -6.23 -8.31
N LYS A 283 13.79 -5.05 -7.79
CA LYS A 283 14.37 -4.53 -6.55
C LYS A 283 13.33 -4.66 -5.44
N PRO A 284 13.35 -5.75 -4.65
CA PRO A 284 12.28 -6.01 -3.69
C PRO A 284 12.24 -4.94 -2.60
N SER A 285 11.03 -4.69 -2.09
CA SER A 285 10.85 -3.81 -0.94
C SER A 285 11.43 -4.46 0.32
N ALA A 286 11.85 -3.65 1.30
CA ALA A 286 12.31 -4.17 2.59
C ALA A 286 11.24 -5.05 3.26
N ARG A 287 9.96 -4.68 3.11
CA ARG A 287 8.80 -5.42 3.65
C ARG A 287 8.70 -6.82 3.05
N THR A 288 8.80 -6.92 1.73
CA THR A 288 8.80 -8.21 1.01
C THR A 288 9.99 -9.08 1.41
N GLY A 289 11.15 -8.46 1.65
CA GLY A 289 12.30 -9.15 2.23
C GLY A 289 12.01 -9.74 3.61
N THR A 290 11.38 -8.96 4.49
CA THR A 290 10.99 -9.43 5.83
C THR A 290 9.99 -10.59 5.78
N SER A 291 8.93 -10.50 4.98
CA SER A 291 7.95 -11.60 4.82
C SER A 291 8.62 -12.87 4.28
N HIS A 292 9.51 -12.71 3.29
CA HIS A 292 10.28 -13.82 2.73
C HIS A 292 11.15 -14.48 3.79
N GLU A 293 11.90 -13.70 4.57
CA GLU A 293 12.75 -14.19 5.66
C GLU A 293 11.94 -14.92 6.75
N GLN A 294 10.78 -14.39 7.13
CA GLN A 294 9.87 -15.02 8.09
C GLN A 294 9.43 -16.41 7.61
N ILE A 295 8.94 -16.54 6.36
CA ILE A 295 8.53 -17.83 5.80
C ILE A 295 9.73 -18.78 5.69
N ARG A 296 10.91 -18.25 5.33
CA ARG A 296 12.16 -19.00 5.17
C ARG A 296 12.75 -19.56 6.45
N THR A 297 12.24 -19.18 7.61
CA THR A 297 12.57 -19.86 8.87
C THR A 297 12.15 -21.33 8.85
N ARG A 298 11.13 -21.70 8.06
CA ARG A 298 10.59 -23.07 8.00
C ARG A 298 10.42 -23.65 6.58
N TYR A 299 10.19 -22.84 5.56
CA TYR A 299 9.89 -23.28 4.19
C TYR A 299 10.90 -22.75 3.16
N GLY A 300 11.04 -23.44 2.02
CA GLY A 300 11.94 -23.01 0.95
C GLY A 300 11.25 -22.12 -0.09
N ASP A 301 12.05 -21.50 -0.96
CA ASP A 301 11.52 -20.73 -2.11
C ASP A 301 10.60 -21.58 -2.99
N ARG A 302 10.87 -22.90 -3.09
CA ARG A 302 10.01 -23.82 -3.84
C ARG A 302 8.59 -23.87 -3.26
N ASP A 303 8.43 -23.92 -1.94
CA ASP A 303 7.11 -23.95 -1.30
C ASP A 303 6.34 -22.64 -1.57
N ILE A 304 7.03 -21.50 -1.48
CA ILE A 304 6.45 -20.19 -1.78
C ILE A 304 6.02 -20.13 -3.26
N LEU A 305 6.90 -20.55 -4.17
CA LEU A 305 6.58 -20.60 -5.60
C LEU A 305 5.42 -21.57 -5.92
N ASP A 306 5.31 -22.69 -5.20
CA ASP A 306 4.21 -23.64 -5.38
C ASP A 306 2.86 -23.02 -4.96
N LEU A 307 2.83 -22.20 -3.90
CA LEU A 307 1.65 -21.40 -3.53
C LEU A 307 1.34 -20.33 -4.59
N LEU A 308 2.34 -19.52 -4.96
CA LEU A 308 2.17 -18.41 -5.90
C LEU A 308 1.79 -18.86 -7.31
N ARG A 309 2.14 -20.08 -7.73
CA ARG A 309 1.68 -20.67 -9.00
C ARG A 309 0.18 -20.94 -9.04
N ARG A 310 -0.49 -21.02 -7.88
CA ARG A 310 -1.95 -21.21 -7.78
C ARG A 310 -2.72 -19.90 -7.90
N THR A 311 -2.04 -18.74 -7.90
CA THR A 311 -2.75 -17.46 -7.98
C THR A 311 -3.31 -17.25 -9.38
N VAL A 312 -4.58 -16.87 -9.45
CA VAL A 312 -5.27 -16.43 -10.67
C VAL A 312 -5.44 -14.91 -10.62
N PRO A 313 -5.43 -14.20 -11.74
CA PRO A 313 -5.52 -12.74 -11.74
C PRO A 313 -6.95 -12.21 -11.52
N LEU A 314 -7.97 -13.05 -11.73
CA LEU A 314 -9.36 -12.77 -11.40
C LEU A 314 -10.10 -14.08 -11.10
N CYS A 315 -11.22 -13.99 -10.39
CA CYS A 315 -12.13 -15.11 -10.13
C CYS A 315 -13.56 -14.69 -10.45
N THR A 316 -14.24 -15.42 -11.34
CA THR A 316 -15.67 -15.22 -11.64
C THR A 316 -16.50 -16.38 -11.08
N PHE A 317 -17.61 -16.10 -10.43
CA PHE A 317 -18.46 -17.15 -9.86
C PHE A 317 -19.95 -16.83 -9.84
N ARG A 318 -20.78 -17.85 -9.67
CA ARG A 318 -22.22 -17.71 -9.38
C ARG A 318 -22.59 -18.49 -8.13
N VAL A 319 -23.39 -17.87 -7.27
CA VAL A 319 -24.04 -18.58 -6.17
C VAL A 319 -25.24 -19.35 -6.69
N HIS A 320 -25.38 -20.62 -6.33
CA HIS A 320 -26.53 -21.44 -6.77
C HIS A 320 -27.87 -20.78 -6.42
N GLY A 321 -28.76 -20.67 -7.40
CA GLY A 321 -30.06 -20.00 -7.23
C GLY A 321 -30.02 -18.49 -7.44
N CYS A 322 -28.87 -17.92 -7.80
CA CYS A 322 -28.72 -16.52 -8.21
C CYS A 322 -28.26 -16.42 -9.67
N ASP A 323 -28.84 -15.50 -10.43
CA ASP A 323 -28.41 -15.20 -11.80
C ASP A 323 -27.26 -14.17 -11.86
N THR A 324 -26.97 -13.50 -10.73
CA THR A 324 -25.91 -12.51 -10.61
C THR A 324 -24.53 -13.17 -10.68
N VAL A 325 -23.66 -12.64 -11.55
CA VAL A 325 -22.26 -13.07 -11.64
C VAL A 325 -21.38 -12.24 -10.73
N CYS A 326 -20.59 -12.87 -9.89
CA CYS A 326 -19.62 -12.21 -9.04
C CYS A 326 -18.24 -12.23 -9.70
N VAL A 327 -17.50 -11.13 -9.61
CA VAL A 327 -16.14 -10.97 -10.13
C VAL A 327 -15.24 -10.48 -9.00
N VAL A 328 -14.18 -11.23 -8.70
CA VAL A 328 -13.16 -10.85 -7.73
C VAL A 328 -11.86 -10.56 -8.47
N THR A 329 -11.29 -9.39 -8.21
CA THR A 329 -9.99 -8.95 -8.72
C THR A 329 -9.23 -8.29 -7.58
N HIS A 330 -7.92 -8.09 -7.67
CA HIS A 330 -7.22 -7.38 -6.60
C HIS A 330 -7.43 -5.87 -6.71
N GLY A 331 -7.14 -5.33 -7.89
CA GLY A 331 -7.13 -3.91 -8.23
C GLY A 331 -8.48 -3.32 -8.63
N GLY A 332 -9.49 -4.15 -8.90
CA GLY A 332 -10.77 -3.72 -9.45
C GLY A 332 -10.70 -3.13 -10.88
N VAL A 333 -11.72 -3.36 -11.69
CA VAL A 333 -11.74 -2.98 -13.11
C VAL A 333 -13.04 -2.29 -13.53
N THR A 334 -12.99 -1.48 -14.60
CA THR A 334 -14.19 -0.91 -15.25
C THR A 334 -14.95 -1.95 -16.07
N GLN A 335 -16.21 -1.64 -16.42
CA GLN A 335 -17.01 -2.45 -17.34
C GLN A 335 -16.31 -2.66 -18.67
N ALA A 336 -15.81 -1.59 -19.31
CA ALA A 336 -15.15 -1.69 -20.61
C ALA A 336 -13.88 -2.56 -20.56
N ALA A 337 -13.15 -2.54 -19.43
CA ALA A 337 -12.02 -3.43 -19.22
C ALA A 337 -12.48 -4.89 -19.10
N LEU A 338 -13.54 -5.16 -18.33
CA LEU A 338 -14.14 -6.49 -18.20
C LEU A 338 -14.79 -7.00 -19.50
N GLU A 339 -15.41 -6.12 -20.28
CA GLU A 339 -15.99 -6.45 -21.59
C GLU A 339 -14.92 -6.78 -22.60
N ARG A 340 -13.90 -5.92 -22.75
CA ARG A 340 -12.76 -6.17 -23.64
C ARG A 340 -12.05 -7.46 -23.24
N ALA A 341 -12.01 -7.72 -21.93
CA ALA A 341 -11.47 -8.92 -21.36
C ALA A 341 -12.21 -10.21 -21.77
N LEU A 342 -13.52 -10.12 -21.97
CA LEU A 342 -14.39 -11.27 -22.22
C LEU A 342 -14.90 -11.35 -23.68
N ALA A 343 -14.74 -10.28 -24.46
CA ALA A 343 -15.26 -10.14 -25.82
C ALA A 343 -14.57 -11.05 -26.87
N GLY A 344 -13.38 -11.59 -26.62
CA GLY A 344 -12.64 -12.39 -27.60
C GLY A 344 -13.17 -13.82 -27.84
N ARG A 345 -14.45 -14.07 -27.55
CA ARG A 345 -15.07 -15.42 -27.57
C ARG A 345 -15.40 -15.97 -28.95
N GLN A 346 -15.56 -15.11 -29.96
CA GLN A 346 -15.82 -15.58 -31.32
C GLN A 346 -14.67 -16.40 -31.90
N SER A 347 -13.45 -16.26 -31.35
CA SER A 347 -12.24 -16.97 -31.79
C SER A 347 -11.77 -18.09 -30.86
N GLY A 348 -12.43 -18.35 -29.72
CA GLY A 348 -11.96 -19.31 -28.72
C GLY A 348 -10.73 -18.85 -27.92
N CYS A 349 -10.21 -17.64 -28.19
CA CYS A 349 -9.03 -17.07 -27.54
C CYS A 349 -9.38 -15.98 -26.51
N GLY A 350 -10.62 -15.97 -26.00
CA GLY A 350 -11.21 -14.78 -25.35
C GLY A 350 -10.39 -14.13 -24.25
N LEU A 351 -9.71 -14.95 -23.46
CA LEU A 351 -8.92 -14.49 -22.32
C LEU A 351 -7.46 -14.16 -22.69
N ALA A 352 -7.08 -14.27 -23.97
CA ALA A 352 -5.75 -13.92 -24.46
C ALA A 352 -5.50 -12.40 -24.42
N HIS A 353 -6.56 -11.61 -24.45
CA HIS A 353 -6.49 -10.13 -24.43
C HIS A 353 -6.28 -9.56 -23.03
N LEU A 354 -6.23 -10.42 -22.03
CA LEU A 354 -6.07 -10.04 -20.63
C LEU A 354 -4.62 -9.75 -20.31
N VAL A 355 -4.44 -8.74 -19.46
CA VAL A 355 -3.16 -8.34 -18.91
C VAL A 355 -3.30 -8.45 -17.40
N ASP A 356 -2.59 -9.40 -16.75
CA ASP A 356 -2.71 -9.62 -15.29
C ASP A 356 -2.59 -8.28 -14.52
N ASN A 357 -1.67 -7.40 -14.92
CA ASN A 357 -1.46 -6.11 -14.26
C ASN A 357 -2.69 -5.20 -14.25
N GLU A 358 -3.60 -5.30 -15.21
CA GLU A 358 -4.84 -4.50 -15.21
C GLU A 358 -5.77 -4.93 -14.06
N PHE A 359 -5.77 -6.20 -13.70
CA PHE A 359 -6.55 -6.75 -12.59
C PHE A 359 -5.83 -6.66 -11.24
N VAL A 360 -4.50 -6.60 -11.25
CA VAL A 360 -3.69 -6.42 -10.05
C VAL A 360 -3.68 -4.96 -9.61
N TYR A 361 -3.40 -4.02 -10.51
CA TYR A 361 -3.27 -2.61 -10.16
C TYR A 361 -4.57 -1.81 -10.38
N GLY A 362 -5.51 -2.37 -11.12
CA GLY A 362 -6.78 -1.74 -11.45
C GLY A 362 -6.72 -0.84 -12.68
N THR A 363 -7.90 -0.45 -13.17
CA THR A 363 -8.07 0.50 -14.27
C THR A 363 -7.83 1.94 -13.81
N SER A 364 -7.26 2.78 -14.69
CA SER A 364 -6.86 4.14 -14.34
C SER A 364 -6.92 5.10 -15.53
N GLN A 365 -6.83 6.40 -15.26
CA GLN A 365 -6.68 7.42 -16.29
C GLN A 365 -5.46 7.15 -17.19
N ARG A 366 -5.61 7.40 -18.49
CA ARG A 366 -4.60 7.10 -19.54
C ARG A 366 -3.18 7.54 -19.18
N ALA A 367 -3.01 8.73 -18.60
CA ALA A 367 -1.70 9.27 -18.22
C ALA A 367 -0.97 8.40 -17.20
N LEU A 368 -1.71 7.79 -16.28
CA LEU A 368 -1.18 6.93 -15.22
C LEU A 368 -0.97 5.50 -15.72
N THR A 369 -1.91 4.98 -16.50
CA THR A 369 -1.79 3.66 -17.16
C THR A 369 -0.50 3.57 -17.99
N TYR A 370 -0.15 4.63 -18.74
CA TYR A 370 1.10 4.69 -19.50
C TYR A 370 2.36 4.59 -18.62
N SER A 371 2.29 5.11 -17.40
CA SER A 371 3.39 5.05 -16.41
C SER A 371 3.38 3.79 -15.54
N GLY A 372 2.45 2.86 -15.77
CA GLY A 372 2.26 1.67 -14.94
C GLY A 372 1.71 1.98 -13.54
N ARG A 373 0.97 3.08 -13.40
CA ARG A 373 0.33 3.51 -12.15
C ARG A 373 -1.19 3.42 -12.29
N SER A 374 -1.86 3.33 -11.15
CA SER A 374 -3.32 3.34 -11.07
C SER A 374 -3.82 4.39 -10.07
N THR A 375 -5.00 4.95 -10.31
CA THR A 375 -5.74 5.85 -9.41
C THR A 375 -7.18 5.41 -9.26
N TYR A 376 -7.75 5.68 -8.09
CA TYR A 376 -9.18 5.68 -7.82
C TYR A 376 -9.77 7.04 -8.16
N ASP A 377 -10.79 7.05 -9.02
CA ASP A 377 -11.69 8.19 -9.19
C ASP A 377 -13.13 7.68 -8.95
N HIS A 378 -13.95 8.40 -8.19
CA HIS A 378 -15.34 8.00 -7.88
C HIS A 378 -16.19 7.78 -9.15
N VAL A 379 -15.75 8.31 -10.29
CA VAL A 379 -16.40 8.14 -11.59
C VAL A 379 -16.24 6.72 -12.17
N ASP A 380 -15.29 5.92 -11.66
CA ASP A 380 -15.14 4.50 -12.02
C ASP A 380 -16.22 3.61 -11.36
N GLU A 381 -17.06 4.17 -10.50
CA GLU A 381 -18.20 3.50 -9.85
C GLU A 381 -19.46 3.46 -10.74
N LEU A 382 -19.41 3.95 -11.99
CA LEU A 382 -20.53 3.86 -12.96
C LEU A 382 -20.83 2.41 -13.44
N LEU A 383 -20.44 1.40 -12.67
CA LEU A 383 -20.89 0.01 -12.78
C LEU A 383 -22.28 -0.17 -12.13
N VAL A 384 -23.25 0.67 -12.49
CA VAL A 384 -24.66 0.25 -12.41
C VAL A 384 -24.89 -0.66 -13.62
N LEU A 385 -24.41 -1.89 -13.48
CA LEU A 385 -24.58 -2.95 -14.47
C LEU A 385 -26.08 -3.12 -14.73
N GLU A 386 -26.47 -3.11 -16.01
CA GLU A 386 -27.85 -3.26 -16.48
C GLU A 386 -28.68 -4.20 -15.56
N GLY A 387 -29.47 -3.63 -14.65
CA GLY A 387 -30.37 -4.36 -13.77
C GLY A 387 -29.75 -5.25 -12.66
N GLY A 388 -28.48 -5.07 -12.25
CA GLY A 388 -27.89 -5.81 -11.12
C GLY A 388 -27.39 -7.22 -11.44
N GLN A 389 -27.03 -7.48 -12.70
CA GLN A 389 -26.57 -8.80 -13.16
C GLN A 389 -25.13 -9.16 -12.77
N VAL A 390 -24.31 -8.19 -12.32
CA VAL A 390 -22.92 -8.44 -11.92
C VAL A 390 -22.60 -7.77 -10.59
N VAL A 391 -21.75 -8.40 -9.78
CA VAL A 391 -21.20 -7.85 -8.54
C VAL A 391 -19.68 -7.95 -8.56
N GLN A 392 -18.98 -6.86 -8.24
CA GLN A 392 -17.52 -6.83 -8.16
C GLN A 392 -17.06 -6.78 -6.71
N LEU A 393 -16.07 -7.59 -6.36
CA LEU A 393 -15.34 -7.49 -5.09
C LEU A 393 -13.86 -7.28 -5.40
N HIS A 394 -13.16 -6.48 -4.58
CA HIS A 394 -11.72 -6.29 -4.76
C HIS A 394 -10.96 -6.06 -3.45
N GLY A 395 -9.66 -6.37 -3.48
CA GLY A 395 -8.71 -6.14 -2.39
C GLY A 395 -8.24 -4.69 -2.39
N HIS A 396 -7.06 -4.41 -2.93
CA HIS A 396 -6.48 -3.07 -2.96
C HIS A 396 -6.90 -2.24 -4.18
N ARG A 397 -7.46 -1.03 -3.99
CA ARG A 397 -7.52 0.01 -5.04
C ARG A 397 -6.68 1.23 -4.64
N ASN A 398 -5.81 1.69 -5.55
CA ASN A 398 -4.95 2.87 -5.34
C ASN A 398 -5.76 4.17 -5.35
N GLY A 399 -6.39 4.54 -4.24
CA GLY A 399 -7.18 5.77 -4.08
C GLY A 399 -6.68 6.71 -3.00
N LYS A 400 -7.30 7.90 -2.90
CA LYS A 400 -7.15 8.78 -1.72
C LYS A 400 -7.78 8.08 -0.50
N HIS A 401 -7.27 8.37 0.70
CA HIS A 401 -7.59 7.70 1.96
C HIS A 401 -9.09 7.62 2.29
N ASP A 402 -9.83 8.59 1.76
CA ASP A 402 -11.21 9.00 1.96
C ASP A 402 -12.14 8.56 0.81
N SER A 403 -11.62 7.78 -0.14
CA SER A 403 -12.36 7.27 -1.30
C SER A 403 -12.67 5.77 -1.24
N GLN A 404 -12.39 5.09 -0.13
CA GLN A 404 -12.75 3.68 0.05
C GLN A 404 -14.01 3.61 0.94
N PRO A 405 -15.21 3.54 0.34
CA PRO A 405 -16.45 3.57 1.11
C PRO A 405 -16.49 2.42 2.13
N ALA A 406 -17.07 2.67 3.30
CA ALA A 406 -17.50 1.58 4.17
C ALA A 406 -18.48 0.68 3.39
N PRO A 407 -18.68 -0.60 3.74
CA PRO A 407 -19.62 -1.48 3.03
C PRO A 407 -21.05 -0.91 2.90
N ALA A 408 -21.43 0.04 3.77
CA ALA A 408 -22.70 0.75 3.73
C ALA A 408 -22.75 1.93 2.73
N ASP A 409 -21.59 2.47 2.35
CA ASP A 409 -21.41 3.62 1.46
C ASP A 409 -20.96 3.20 0.05
N ALA A 410 -20.74 1.90 -0.17
CA ALA A 410 -20.25 1.37 -1.42
C ALA A 410 -21.32 1.44 -2.51
N VAL A 411 -20.92 1.78 -3.74
CA VAL A 411 -21.85 1.77 -4.87
C VAL A 411 -22.44 0.38 -5.04
N ALA A 412 -23.77 0.33 -5.19
CA ALA A 412 -24.52 -0.91 -5.21
C ALA A 412 -23.91 -1.91 -6.21
N GLY A 413 -23.38 -3.02 -5.68
CA GLY A 413 -22.76 -4.07 -6.49
C GLY A 413 -21.24 -4.01 -6.62
N VAL A 414 -20.54 -3.07 -5.96
CA VAL A 414 -19.07 -3.03 -5.89
C VAL A 414 -18.62 -3.02 -4.42
N TYR A 415 -17.76 -3.96 -4.02
CA TYR A 415 -17.31 -4.12 -2.64
C TYR A 415 -15.78 -4.03 -2.54
N ASN A 416 -15.29 -3.05 -1.81
CA ASN A 416 -13.88 -2.95 -1.43
C ASN A 416 -13.62 -3.69 -0.11
N LEU A 417 -12.68 -4.63 -0.14
CA LEU A 417 -12.31 -5.47 1.00
C LEU A 417 -10.95 -5.08 1.61
N GLU A 418 -10.28 -4.04 1.10
CA GLU A 418 -9.15 -3.46 1.82
C GLU A 418 -9.64 -2.52 2.92
N ASN A 419 -9.06 -2.68 4.10
CA ASN A 419 -9.30 -1.87 5.29
C ASN A 419 -8.10 -1.91 6.26
N ARG A 420 -6.89 -2.09 5.74
CA ARG A 420 -5.61 -1.86 6.43
C ARG A 420 -5.52 -2.58 7.77
N VAL A 421 -5.74 -3.88 7.73
CA VAL A 421 -5.68 -4.75 8.91
C VAL A 421 -4.34 -4.62 9.66
N GLU A 422 -3.26 -4.32 8.95
CA GLU A 422 -1.92 -4.14 9.50
C GLU A 422 -1.69 -2.79 10.21
N GLU A 423 -2.57 -1.81 10.00
CA GLU A 423 -2.47 -0.45 10.57
C GLU A 423 -3.60 -0.17 11.58
N GLY A 424 -4.04 -1.20 12.31
CA GLY A 424 -5.10 -1.10 13.32
C GLY A 424 -6.53 -1.11 12.74
N GLY A 425 -6.65 -1.32 11.43
CA GLY A 425 -7.92 -1.58 10.76
C GLY A 425 -8.40 -3.03 10.96
N ALA A 426 -9.18 -3.54 10.02
CA ALA A 426 -9.72 -4.90 10.11
C ALA A 426 -9.70 -5.61 8.76
N LEU A 427 -9.43 -6.91 8.76
CA LEU A 427 -9.58 -7.78 7.61
C LEU A 427 -11.07 -7.87 7.25
N ARG A 428 -11.46 -7.36 6.08
CA ARG A 428 -12.84 -7.48 5.58
C ARG A 428 -13.06 -8.81 4.87
N VAL A 429 -14.18 -9.44 5.19
CA VAL A 429 -14.59 -10.71 4.63
C VAL A 429 -16.03 -10.60 4.15
N ALA A 430 -16.26 -10.78 2.85
CA ALA A 430 -17.59 -10.80 2.27
C ALA A 430 -18.12 -12.23 2.17
N ARG A 431 -19.32 -12.47 2.70
CA ARG A 431 -20.06 -13.73 2.57
C ARG A 431 -21.20 -13.59 1.59
N LEU A 432 -21.21 -14.44 0.58
CA LEU A 432 -22.16 -14.40 -0.53
C LEU A 432 -23.03 -15.66 -0.55
N ARG A 433 -24.35 -15.47 -0.51
CA ARG A 433 -25.35 -16.54 -0.48
C ARG A 433 -26.61 -16.18 -1.26
N ALA A 434 -27.42 -17.19 -1.60
CA ALA A 434 -28.73 -16.98 -2.18
C ALA A 434 -29.73 -16.50 -1.12
N GLY A 435 -30.31 -15.33 -1.34
CA GLY A 435 -31.39 -14.76 -0.54
C GLY A 435 -32.77 -15.21 -1.00
N LYS A 436 -33.80 -14.65 -0.38
CA LYS A 436 -35.20 -14.93 -0.76
C LYS A 436 -35.47 -14.42 -2.19
N GLY A 437 -36.06 -15.27 -3.03
CA GLY A 437 -36.43 -14.91 -4.40
C GLY A 437 -35.28 -14.93 -5.41
N GLY A 438 -34.13 -15.52 -5.08
CA GLY A 438 -32.98 -15.66 -5.99
C GLY A 438 -32.07 -14.43 -6.07
N ALA A 439 -32.26 -13.45 -5.20
CA ALA A 439 -31.38 -12.30 -5.07
C ALA A 439 -30.06 -12.70 -4.35
N LEU A 440 -28.93 -12.15 -4.80
CA LEU A 440 -27.64 -12.35 -4.16
C LEU A 440 -27.56 -11.51 -2.87
N GLU A 441 -27.35 -12.17 -1.72
CA GLU A 441 -27.03 -11.50 -0.45
C GLU A 441 -25.51 -11.44 -0.27
N VAL A 442 -24.99 -10.24 0.00
CA VAL A 442 -23.58 -10.00 0.35
C VAL A 442 -23.52 -9.40 1.74
N ARG A 443 -22.77 -10.03 2.65
CA ARG A 443 -22.52 -9.50 4.01
C ARG A 443 -21.04 -9.36 4.26
N VAL A 444 -20.58 -8.14 4.54
CA VAL A 444 -19.18 -7.88 4.90
C VAL A 444 -19.04 -7.91 6.42
N GLN A 445 -18.05 -8.65 6.91
CA GLN A 445 -17.66 -8.73 8.31
C GLN A 445 -16.20 -8.32 8.46
N GLU A 446 -15.83 -7.84 9.64
CA GLU A 446 -14.52 -7.29 9.92
C GLU A 446 -13.84 -8.07 11.05
N TYR A 447 -12.57 -8.42 10.85
CA TYR A 447 -11.76 -9.19 11.80
C TYR A 447 -10.47 -8.41 12.08
N ARG A 448 -10.28 -7.99 13.32
CA ARG A 448 -9.07 -7.24 13.72
C ARG A 448 -7.94 -8.18 14.10
N ASP A 449 -6.71 -7.79 13.83
CA ASP A 449 -5.52 -8.55 14.24
C ASP A 449 -5.25 -8.40 15.76
N ASP A 450 -5.75 -7.31 16.35
CA ASP A 450 -5.45 -6.92 17.73
C ASP A 450 -6.47 -7.39 18.80
N GLU A 451 -7.65 -7.90 18.42
CA GLU A 451 -8.71 -8.21 19.41
C GLU A 451 -8.53 -9.54 20.15
N ASP A 452 -7.54 -9.68 21.04
CA ASP A 452 -7.75 -10.62 22.15
C ASP A 452 -8.74 -10.01 23.15
N SER A 453 -9.98 -10.46 23.01
CA SER A 453 -11.05 -10.55 24.02
C SER A 453 -11.69 -9.24 24.53
N ALA A 454 -12.95 -9.08 24.14
CA ALA A 454 -14.01 -8.69 25.08
C ALA A 454 -14.13 -9.75 26.20
N ALA A 455 -13.13 -9.82 27.07
CA ALA A 455 -13.11 -10.50 28.36
C ALA A 455 -11.78 -10.24 29.08
N ASP A 456 -11.35 -8.98 29.22
CA ASP A 456 -10.45 -8.65 30.32
C ASP A 456 -10.80 -7.30 30.92
N THR A 457 -11.52 -7.36 32.02
CA THR A 457 -11.62 -6.27 32.98
C THR A 457 -10.21 -5.96 33.50
N GLY A 458 -9.61 -4.89 32.98
CA GLY A 458 -8.68 -4.00 33.67
C GLY A 458 -7.84 -4.62 34.78
N CYS A 459 -6.80 -5.37 34.43
CA CYS A 459 -5.65 -5.56 35.30
C CYS A 459 -4.51 -4.63 34.85
N ALA A 460 -4.29 -3.56 35.63
CA ALA A 460 -3.17 -2.63 35.50
C ALA A 460 -1.80 -3.34 35.31
N ASP A 461 -1.63 -4.52 35.89
CA ASP A 461 -0.37 -5.26 35.88
C ASP A 461 0.00 -5.77 34.47
N GLY A 462 -0.98 -6.03 33.60
CA GLY A 462 -0.74 -6.53 32.24
C GLY A 462 -0.11 -5.49 31.31
N VAL A 463 -0.58 -4.24 31.36
CA VAL A 463 -0.04 -3.15 30.52
C VAL A 463 1.36 -2.76 30.98
N VAL A 464 1.59 -2.70 32.30
CA VAL A 464 2.91 -2.40 32.87
C VAL A 464 3.92 -3.48 32.49
N ALA A 465 3.57 -4.76 32.59
CA ALA A 465 4.46 -5.85 32.16
C ALA A 465 4.82 -5.74 30.66
N ARG A 466 3.86 -5.38 29.80
CA ARG A 466 4.10 -5.14 28.37
C ARG A 466 5.04 -3.94 28.14
N LEU A 467 4.85 -2.84 28.86
CA LEU A 467 5.72 -1.65 28.80
C LEU A 467 7.16 -1.97 29.22
N GLU A 468 7.34 -2.78 30.26
CA GLU A 468 8.66 -3.18 30.76
C GLU A 468 9.36 -4.19 29.85
N ALA A 469 8.61 -5.07 29.20
CA ALA A 469 9.15 -6.02 28.23
C ALA A 469 9.48 -5.36 26.87
N HIS A 470 8.96 -4.17 26.59
CA HIS A 470 9.07 -3.56 25.27
C HIS A 470 10.50 -3.06 24.99
N PRO A 471 11.18 -3.54 23.93
CA PRO A 471 12.60 -3.27 23.70
C PRO A 471 12.87 -1.81 23.31
N ASP A 472 11.83 -1.07 22.94
CA ASP A 472 11.89 0.33 22.54
C ASP A 472 11.31 1.29 23.59
N ILE A 473 11.05 0.82 24.81
CA ILE A 473 10.63 1.63 25.95
C ILE A 473 11.65 1.49 27.07
N ARG A 474 11.93 2.61 27.73
CA ARG A 474 12.83 2.69 28.89
C ARG A 474 12.03 3.02 30.13
N ARG A 475 12.15 2.16 31.13
CA ARG A 475 11.74 2.40 32.52
C ARG A 475 12.74 3.33 33.20
N ARG A 476 12.24 4.35 33.91
CA ARG A 476 13.06 5.23 34.76
C ARG A 476 12.36 5.45 36.10
N GLU A 477 13.03 5.12 37.19
CA GLU A 477 12.52 5.42 38.53
C GLU A 477 12.59 6.92 38.79
N GLY A 478 11.48 7.46 39.30
CA GLY A 478 11.33 8.82 39.76
C GLY A 478 11.13 8.86 41.29
N PRO A 479 10.98 10.07 41.85
CA PRO A 479 10.69 10.23 43.27
C PRO A 479 9.30 9.68 43.62
N ASP A 480 9.06 9.48 44.93
CA ASP A 480 7.76 9.13 45.51
C ASP A 480 7.11 7.85 44.93
N GLY A 481 7.95 6.89 44.52
CA GLY A 481 7.53 5.58 44.00
C GLY A 481 7.02 5.59 42.57
N VAL A 482 7.09 6.73 41.87
CA VAL A 482 6.57 6.85 40.50
C VAL A 482 7.61 6.41 39.49
N VAL A 483 7.16 5.66 38.49
CA VAL A 483 7.97 5.17 37.37
C VAL A 483 7.58 5.91 36.10
N SER A 484 8.57 6.43 35.38
CA SER A 484 8.39 7.04 34.07
C SER A 484 8.72 6.05 32.95
N TYR A 485 7.81 5.91 32.00
CA TYR A 485 8.02 5.13 30.77
C TYR A 485 8.26 6.06 29.59
N ILE A 486 9.40 5.89 28.92
CA ILE A 486 9.88 6.78 27.87
C ILE A 486 10.35 5.95 26.68
N PHE A 487 9.88 6.23 25.47
CA PHE A 487 10.41 5.60 24.27
C PHE A 487 11.94 5.83 24.12
N THR A 488 12.63 4.86 23.53
CA THR A 488 14.08 4.94 23.31
C THR A 488 14.42 5.87 22.13
N ARG A 489 15.68 6.33 22.06
CA ARG A 489 16.17 7.01 20.86
C ARG A 489 16.10 6.12 19.63
N ARG A 490 16.26 4.80 19.79
CA ARG A 490 16.16 3.84 18.70
C ARG A 490 14.75 3.88 18.11
N ALA A 491 13.70 3.76 18.94
CA ALA A 491 12.30 3.90 18.53
C ALA A 491 12.07 5.15 17.68
N PHE A 492 12.65 6.27 18.09
CA PHE A 492 12.58 7.53 17.36
C PHE A 492 13.27 7.50 15.98
N TYR A 493 14.44 6.87 15.85
CA TYR A 493 15.23 6.83 14.60
C TYR A 493 14.81 5.73 13.64
N THR A 494 14.62 4.49 14.13
CA THR A 494 14.10 3.36 13.34
C THR A 494 12.65 3.57 12.99
N GLY A 495 11.98 4.40 13.79
CA GLY A 495 10.62 4.74 13.59
C GLY A 495 9.64 3.66 14.04
N ASN A 496 10.00 2.88 15.05
CA ASN A 496 9.08 1.95 15.66
C ASN A 496 8.11 2.73 16.57
N TRP A 497 6.90 2.99 16.08
CA TRP A 497 5.80 3.60 16.85
C TRP A 497 4.58 2.68 16.77
N ASP A 498 4.52 1.76 17.72
CA ASP A 498 3.35 0.95 18.07
C ASP A 498 2.51 1.68 19.15
N GLU A 499 1.44 1.03 19.62
CA GLU A 499 0.56 1.51 20.69
C GLU A 499 1.35 1.93 21.95
N LEU A 500 2.28 1.09 22.41
CA LEU A 500 2.98 1.27 23.68
C LEU A 500 4.07 2.35 23.59
N THR A 501 4.81 2.39 22.49
CA THR A 501 5.86 3.39 22.24
C THR A 501 5.27 4.77 21.94
N SER A 502 4.06 4.81 21.37
CA SER A 502 3.28 6.05 21.21
C SER A 502 2.75 6.56 22.54
N THR A 503 2.30 5.64 23.40
CA THR A 503 1.85 5.89 24.79
C THR A 503 2.99 6.34 25.70
N ALA A 504 4.21 5.81 25.54
CA ALA A 504 5.38 6.07 26.39
C ALA A 504 6.04 7.45 26.14
N ARG A 505 5.24 8.52 26.18
CA ARG A 505 5.64 9.92 25.99
C ARG A 505 5.13 10.79 27.15
N GLY A 506 5.76 10.63 28.31
CA GLY A 506 5.29 11.29 29.53
C GLY A 506 4.18 10.48 30.21
N LEU A 507 4.39 9.16 30.30
CA LEU A 507 3.56 8.26 31.08
C LEU A 507 4.23 8.04 32.45
N PHE A 508 3.50 8.35 33.53
CA PHE A 508 3.96 8.19 34.90
C PHE A 508 3.02 7.25 35.65
N VAL A 509 3.59 6.18 36.22
CA VAL A 509 2.84 5.09 36.83
C VAL A 509 3.32 4.88 38.27
N ARG A 510 2.39 4.74 39.21
CA ARG A 510 2.67 4.31 40.60
C ARG A 510 1.72 3.19 40.98
N ASP A 511 2.25 2.10 41.52
CA ASP A 511 1.47 0.94 41.98
C ASP A 511 0.47 0.42 40.91
N GLY A 512 0.94 0.34 39.66
CA GLY A 512 0.14 -0.09 38.50
C GLY A 512 -0.80 0.97 37.93
N LYS A 513 -1.02 2.10 38.61
CA LYS A 513 -1.94 3.16 38.16
C LYS A 513 -1.20 4.30 37.50
N VAL A 514 -1.80 4.85 36.44
CA VAL A 514 -1.30 6.10 35.85
C VAL A 514 -1.59 7.23 36.83
N VAL A 515 -0.56 7.97 37.22
CA VAL A 515 -0.65 9.14 38.10
C VAL A 515 -0.34 10.43 37.35
N GLY A 516 0.27 10.33 36.17
CA GLY A 516 0.42 11.46 35.27
C GLY A 516 0.55 11.04 33.82
N ARG A 517 -0.07 11.81 32.92
CA ARG A 517 -0.25 11.46 31.51
C ARG A 517 0.01 12.65 30.58
N GLY A 518 0.93 12.46 29.65
CA GLY A 518 1.16 13.34 28.50
C GLY A 518 0.46 12.84 27.24
N PHE A 519 0.58 13.62 26.15
CA PHE A 519 0.08 13.23 24.83
C PHE A 519 0.73 11.97 24.29
N ASP A 520 -0.07 11.16 23.58
CA ASP A 520 0.48 10.19 22.66
C ASP A 520 1.34 10.86 21.58
N LYS A 521 2.25 10.09 21.00
CA LYS A 521 3.13 10.59 19.96
C LYS A 521 2.35 10.86 18.67
N PHE A 522 2.07 12.14 18.38
CA PHE A 522 1.53 12.58 17.09
C PHE A 522 2.58 13.18 16.13
N PHE A 523 2.27 13.20 14.84
CA PHE A 523 3.22 13.41 13.73
C PHE A 523 2.93 14.67 12.91
N ASN A 524 3.94 15.13 12.17
CA ASN A 524 3.79 16.25 11.25
C ASN A 524 3.14 15.81 9.95
N VAL A 525 2.40 16.68 9.26
CA VAL A 525 1.96 16.39 7.88
C VAL A 525 3.16 16.02 7.01
N GLY A 526 3.03 14.94 6.24
CA GLY A 526 4.08 14.34 5.41
C GLY A 526 5.06 13.43 6.17
N GLU A 527 5.01 13.39 7.51
CA GLU A 527 5.76 12.43 8.31
C GLU A 527 4.97 11.12 8.37
N ARG A 528 5.56 10.00 7.88
CA ARG A 528 4.93 8.66 7.89
C ARG A 528 3.61 8.53 7.13
N GLY A 529 3.44 9.35 6.10
CA GLY A 529 2.16 9.36 5.38
C GLY A 529 1.02 10.01 6.17
N THR A 530 1.29 10.65 7.31
CA THR A 530 0.31 11.51 8.00
C THR A 530 -0.11 12.61 7.05
N THR A 531 -1.40 12.69 6.75
CA THR A 531 -1.98 13.71 5.88
C THR A 531 -3.03 14.53 6.62
N LEU A 532 -3.42 15.64 6.01
CA LEU A 532 -4.59 16.39 6.47
C LEU A 532 -5.91 15.68 6.12
N ASP A 533 -5.88 14.64 5.27
CA ASP A 533 -7.06 13.83 4.89
C ASP A 533 -7.43 12.83 6.00
N ASP A 534 -6.52 12.58 6.95
CA ASP A 534 -6.74 11.69 8.10
C ASP A 534 -7.67 12.28 9.16
N LEU A 535 -7.90 13.60 9.12
CA LEU A 535 -8.70 14.35 10.09
C LEU A 535 -10.20 14.21 9.82
N THR A 536 -10.99 13.98 10.87
CA THR A 536 -12.45 14.09 10.81
C THR A 536 -12.92 15.49 11.15
N TYR A 537 -13.91 16.00 10.42
CA TYR A 537 -14.44 17.35 10.68
C TYR A 537 -15.58 17.30 11.71
N PRO A 538 -15.70 18.31 12.60
CA PRO A 538 -14.89 19.54 12.64
C PRO A 538 -13.48 19.35 13.22
N VAL A 539 -12.53 20.13 12.73
CA VAL A 539 -11.13 20.16 13.19
C VAL A 539 -10.85 21.46 13.91
N THR A 540 -10.33 21.38 15.12
CA THR A 540 -9.86 22.54 15.88
C THR A 540 -8.38 22.80 15.60
N LEU A 541 -8.06 24.04 15.24
CA LEU A 541 -6.70 24.51 15.03
C LEU A 541 -6.24 25.29 16.25
N THR A 542 -5.20 24.79 16.90
CA THR A 542 -4.56 25.47 18.02
C THR A 542 -3.15 25.90 17.61
N ARG A 543 -2.71 27.04 18.16
CA ARG A 543 -1.36 27.49 17.89
C ARG A 543 -0.34 26.53 18.49
N LYS A 544 0.69 26.20 17.72
CA LYS A 544 1.83 25.46 18.25
C LYS A 544 2.83 26.43 18.88
N VAL A 545 2.71 26.62 20.19
CA VAL A 545 3.69 27.37 21.01
C VAL A 545 5.05 26.67 20.95
N ASN A 546 6.14 27.44 20.85
CA ASN A 546 7.50 26.91 20.76
C ASN A 546 8.22 26.92 22.13
N GLY A 547 7.92 25.91 22.95
CA GLY A 547 8.54 25.69 24.26
C GLY A 547 8.99 24.23 24.45
N PHE A 548 8.91 23.77 25.70
CA PHE A 548 9.04 22.36 26.05
C PHE A 548 7.83 21.85 26.83
N LEU A 549 7.56 20.54 26.69
CA LEU A 549 6.42 19.88 27.31
C LEU A 549 6.64 19.66 28.81
N GLY A 550 5.79 20.27 29.62
CA GLY A 550 5.54 19.94 31.03
C GLY A 550 4.25 19.15 31.18
N ILE A 551 4.15 18.33 32.22
CA ILE A 551 2.99 17.52 32.57
C ILE A 551 2.72 17.77 34.04
N MET A 552 1.59 18.41 34.33
CA MET A 552 1.15 18.76 35.67
C MET A 552 0.08 17.79 36.15
N PHE A 553 0.27 17.23 37.34
CA PHE A 553 -0.64 16.25 37.94
C PHE A 553 -0.61 16.38 39.47
N ALA A 554 -1.65 15.87 40.13
CA ALA A 554 -1.70 15.81 41.59
C ALA A 554 -1.09 14.48 42.07
N LEU A 555 -0.24 14.55 43.09
CA LEU A 555 0.33 13.37 43.73
C LEU A 555 0.40 13.61 45.25
N ASP A 556 -0.21 12.72 46.02
CA ASP A 556 -0.24 12.77 47.49
C ASP A 556 -0.68 14.13 48.06
N GLY A 557 -1.68 14.75 47.43
CA GLY A 557 -2.23 16.05 47.85
C GLY A 557 -1.35 17.24 47.50
N ASP A 558 -0.34 17.05 46.66
CA ASP A 558 0.54 18.11 46.19
C ASP A 558 0.61 18.20 44.66
N LEU A 559 0.95 19.37 44.15
CA LEU A 559 1.06 19.63 42.72
C LEU A 559 2.45 19.24 42.21
N ARG A 560 2.52 18.33 41.24
CA ARG A 560 3.76 17.92 40.58
C ARG A 560 3.75 18.37 39.13
N VAL A 561 4.92 18.80 38.64
CA VAL A 561 5.11 19.18 37.23
C VAL A 561 6.40 18.55 36.73
N TRP A 562 6.30 17.62 35.79
CA TRP A 562 7.45 16.92 35.24
C TRP A 562 7.58 17.15 33.74
N SER A 563 8.79 17.00 33.22
CA SER A 563 9.01 16.97 31.77
C SER A 563 8.50 15.64 31.18
N LYS A 564 8.43 15.52 29.85
CA LYS A 564 8.15 14.23 29.17
C LYS A 564 9.02 13.04 29.62
N ALA A 565 10.17 13.30 30.25
CA ALA A 565 11.13 12.30 30.71
C ALA A 565 11.14 12.12 32.25
N GLY A 566 10.14 12.68 32.94
CA GLY A 566 10.01 12.69 34.40
C GLY A 566 10.67 13.90 35.06
N ASP A 567 11.03 13.72 36.34
CA ASP A 567 11.72 14.70 37.16
C ASP A 567 13.16 14.92 36.65
N THR A 568 13.39 16.07 36.02
CA THR A 568 14.65 16.48 35.39
C THR A 568 14.83 17.97 35.62
N GLY A 569 15.99 18.55 35.29
CA GLY A 569 16.18 20.00 35.35
C GLY A 569 15.10 20.80 34.58
N TYR A 570 14.60 20.27 33.46
CA TYR A 570 13.44 20.82 32.75
C TYR A 570 12.13 20.68 33.56
N GLY A 571 11.92 19.55 34.24
CA GLY A 571 10.76 19.36 35.13
C GLY A 571 10.78 20.34 36.31
N GLN A 572 11.93 20.52 36.95
CA GLN A 572 12.12 21.48 38.04
C GLN A 572 11.88 22.91 37.58
N ALA A 573 12.38 23.29 36.41
CA ALA A 573 12.15 24.61 35.85
C ALA A 573 10.66 24.83 35.47
N ALA A 574 9.98 23.79 34.97
CA ALA A 574 8.53 23.83 34.72
C ALA A 574 7.74 23.99 36.02
N ALA A 575 8.09 23.26 37.09
CA ALA A 575 7.46 23.40 38.40
C ALA A 575 7.60 24.83 38.94
N GLN A 576 8.81 25.40 38.89
CA GLN A 576 9.06 26.79 39.29
C GLN A 576 8.32 27.82 38.42
N ALA A 577 8.09 27.51 37.15
CA ALA A 577 7.31 28.37 36.26
C ALA A 577 5.81 28.33 36.64
N VAL A 578 5.27 27.13 36.91
CA VAL A 578 3.90 26.94 37.36
C VAL A 578 3.66 27.60 38.72
N GLU A 579 4.57 27.45 39.68
CA GLU A 579 4.47 28.09 41.01
C GLU A 579 4.40 29.62 40.95
N ARG A 580 5.07 30.24 39.96
CA ARG A 580 5.01 31.68 39.73
C ARG A 580 3.67 32.14 39.16
N VAL A 581 2.97 31.27 38.43
CA VAL A 581 1.68 31.56 37.81
C VAL A 581 0.53 31.23 38.77
N VAL A 582 0.68 30.15 39.55
CA VAL A 582 -0.39 29.63 40.39
C VAL A 582 0.10 29.39 41.82
N ALA A 583 -0.36 30.23 42.74
CA ALA A 583 -0.01 30.19 44.16
C ALA A 583 -1.25 30.27 45.06
N GLY A 584 -1.08 29.91 46.35
CA GLY A 584 -2.13 30.05 47.36
C GLY A 584 -3.40 29.26 47.06
N GLU A 585 -4.55 29.92 47.09
CA GLU A 585 -5.87 29.29 46.89
C GLU A 585 -6.03 28.70 45.48
N ALA A 586 -5.51 29.37 44.45
CA ALA A 586 -5.56 28.85 43.07
C ALA A 586 -4.78 27.53 42.93
N ARG A 587 -3.65 27.39 43.63
CA ARG A 587 -2.88 26.13 43.68
C ARG A 587 -3.68 25.01 44.32
N ARG A 588 -4.39 25.29 45.42
CA ARG A 588 -5.25 24.30 46.08
C ARG A 588 -6.38 23.84 45.16
N ARG A 589 -7.07 24.79 44.52
CA ARG A 589 -8.15 24.49 43.57
C ARG A 589 -7.69 23.69 42.36
N LEU A 590 -6.45 23.91 41.89
CA LEU A 590 -5.87 23.06 40.84
C LEU A 590 -5.59 21.63 41.32
N ILE A 591 -5.09 21.45 42.54
CA ILE A 591 -4.88 20.11 43.11
C ILE A 591 -6.22 19.38 43.22
N ASP A 592 -7.25 20.07 43.71
CA ASP A 592 -8.61 19.54 43.81
C ASP A 592 -9.14 19.16 42.41
N PHE A 593 -9.04 20.06 41.43
CA PHE A 593 -9.44 19.81 40.03
C PHE A 593 -8.74 18.58 39.42
N LEU A 594 -7.41 18.47 39.55
CA LEU A 594 -6.64 17.35 39.01
C LEU A 594 -7.03 16.01 39.69
N SER A 595 -7.29 16.05 40.99
CA SER A 595 -7.63 14.86 41.78
C SER A 595 -9.08 14.42 41.57
N ASP A 596 -10.03 15.35 41.58
CA ASP A 596 -11.46 15.08 41.45
C ASP A 596 -11.82 14.53 40.07
N HIS A 597 -11.13 15.00 39.03
CA HIS A 597 -11.33 14.51 37.65
C HIS A 597 -10.42 13.34 37.27
N ASP A 598 -9.41 13.02 38.09
CA ASP A 598 -8.34 12.06 37.79
C ASP A 598 -7.64 12.34 36.44
N VAL A 599 -7.11 13.55 36.32
CA VAL A 599 -6.52 14.07 35.08
C VAL A 599 -5.12 14.66 35.29
N SER A 600 -4.39 14.76 34.19
CA SER A 600 -3.18 15.54 34.02
C SER A 600 -3.41 16.72 33.08
N VAL A 601 -2.61 17.78 33.25
CA VAL A 601 -2.57 18.91 32.32
C VAL A 601 -1.25 18.90 31.57
N ALA A 602 -1.31 18.79 30.25
CA ALA A 602 -0.15 19.01 29.39
C ALA A 602 0.09 20.52 29.23
N LEU A 603 1.32 20.95 29.46
CA LEU A 603 1.75 22.34 29.45
C LEU A 603 2.83 22.56 28.39
N GLU A 604 2.78 23.67 27.67
CA GLU A 604 3.97 24.23 27.02
C GLU A 604 4.59 25.27 27.96
N VAL A 605 5.85 25.08 28.30
CA VAL A 605 6.61 26.00 29.16
C VAL A 605 7.63 26.74 28.31
N THR A 606 7.64 28.07 28.42
CA THR A 606 8.56 28.96 27.72
C THR A 606 9.40 29.72 28.73
N LEU A 607 10.72 29.60 28.62
CA LEU A 607 11.67 30.22 29.55
C LEU A 607 12.72 31.02 28.76
N ALA A 608 13.15 32.15 29.31
CA ALA A 608 14.18 32.99 28.70
C ALA A 608 15.54 32.26 28.55
N ASN A 609 15.81 31.29 29.42
CA ASN A 609 17.01 30.45 29.35
C ASN A 609 16.80 29.11 28.62
N ASP A 610 15.66 28.90 27.94
CA ASP A 610 15.46 27.76 27.04
C ASP A 610 15.45 28.24 25.58
N PRO A 611 16.56 28.06 24.84
CA PRO A 611 16.74 28.64 23.52
C PRO A 611 15.89 27.95 22.46
N HIS A 612 14.77 28.58 22.15
CA HIS A 612 13.82 28.17 21.11
C HIS A 612 14.05 28.92 19.79
N LEU A 613 13.35 28.52 18.71
CA LEU A 613 13.56 29.07 17.35
C LEU A 613 12.73 30.34 17.10
N VAL A 614 11.72 30.55 17.93
CA VAL A 614 10.74 31.63 17.87
C VAL A 614 10.78 32.36 19.21
N ASP A 615 10.61 33.68 19.16
CA ASP A 615 10.46 34.48 20.37
C ASP A 615 9.02 34.39 20.89
N GLU A 616 8.87 33.74 22.05
CA GLU A 616 7.59 33.58 22.75
C GLU A 616 7.49 34.50 23.99
N SER A 617 8.41 35.46 24.15
CA SER A 617 8.49 36.33 25.35
C SER A 617 7.25 37.18 25.61
N HIS A 618 6.43 37.40 24.57
CA HIS A 618 5.17 38.12 24.64
C HIS A 618 4.01 37.26 25.20
N ARG A 619 4.20 35.95 25.39
CA ARG A 619 3.19 35.01 25.90
C ARG A 619 3.40 34.67 27.38
N PRO A 620 2.37 34.12 28.05
CA PRO A 620 2.55 33.54 29.37
C PRO A 620 3.63 32.44 29.36
N GLY A 621 4.50 32.44 30.37
CA GLY A 621 5.57 31.45 30.51
C GLY A 621 5.10 30.00 30.71
N VAL A 622 3.81 29.81 30.97
CA VAL A 622 3.14 28.50 31.09
C VAL A 622 1.81 28.58 30.35
N THR A 623 1.61 27.69 29.38
CA THR A 623 0.37 27.57 28.61
C THR A 623 -0.19 26.15 28.69
N ALA A 624 -1.44 26.01 29.12
CA ALA A 624 -2.15 24.72 29.11
C ALA A 624 -2.55 24.32 27.68
N LEU A 625 -2.10 23.13 27.27
CA LEU A 625 -2.36 22.58 25.94
C LEU A 625 -3.59 21.67 25.93
N ALA A 626 -3.75 20.84 26.97
CA ALA A 626 -4.83 19.87 27.09
C ALA A 626 -4.97 19.36 28.53
N VAL A 627 -6.19 18.95 28.89
CA VAL A 627 -6.48 18.08 30.03
C VAL A 627 -6.59 16.64 29.53
N ILE A 628 -5.93 15.68 30.18
CA ILE A 628 -5.80 14.29 29.72
C ILE A 628 -6.11 13.36 30.90
N ASP A 629 -6.94 12.34 30.69
CA ASP A 629 -7.25 11.36 31.74
C ASP A 629 -5.99 10.61 32.20
N ASN A 630 -5.89 10.34 33.50
CA ASN A 630 -4.83 9.50 34.07
C ASN A 630 -5.11 8.02 33.78
N SER A 631 -5.05 7.65 32.51
CA SER A 631 -5.27 6.27 32.07
C SER A 631 -4.22 5.84 31.03
N PHE A 632 -4.06 4.53 30.86
CA PHE A 632 -3.17 4.00 29.82
C PHE A 632 -3.68 4.36 28.42
N ALA A 633 -4.99 4.26 28.19
CA ALA A 633 -5.63 4.73 26.98
C ALA A 633 -5.60 6.28 26.93
N PHE A 634 -5.18 6.83 25.79
CA PHE A 634 -5.17 8.27 25.62
C PHE A 634 -6.59 8.81 25.44
N HIS A 635 -6.99 9.73 26.30
CA HIS A 635 -8.27 10.42 26.20
C HIS A 635 -8.12 11.86 26.69
N ARG A 636 -8.50 12.83 25.85
CA ARG A 636 -8.46 14.27 26.16
C ARG A 636 -9.82 14.73 26.65
N ARG A 637 -9.82 15.64 27.62
CA ARG A 637 -11.02 16.19 28.26
C ARG A 637 -11.19 17.65 27.88
N ASP A 638 -11.51 17.90 26.62
CA ASP A 638 -11.64 19.25 26.06
C ASP A 638 -12.69 20.09 26.78
N GLU A 639 -13.74 19.44 27.29
CA GLU A 639 -14.81 20.08 28.06
C GLU A 639 -14.33 20.69 29.39
N LEU A 640 -13.20 20.20 29.94
CA LEU A 640 -12.63 20.69 31.20
C LEU A 640 -11.68 21.89 31.00
N MET A 641 -11.33 22.23 29.76
CA MET A 641 -10.43 23.36 29.47
C MET A 641 -10.99 24.71 29.95
N GLY A 642 -12.31 24.89 29.87
CA GLY A 642 -12.98 26.10 30.35
C GLY A 642 -12.91 26.26 31.87
N GLU A 643 -13.07 25.16 32.60
CA GLU A 643 -12.92 25.15 34.06
C GLU A 643 -11.47 25.42 34.48
N LEU A 644 -10.50 24.76 33.82
CA LEU A 644 -9.07 24.98 34.05
C LEU A 644 -8.67 26.44 33.85
N ALA A 645 -9.16 27.09 32.79
CA ALA A 645 -8.90 28.51 32.54
C ALA A 645 -9.40 29.41 33.69
N GLY A 646 -10.51 29.04 34.33
CA GLY A 646 -11.06 29.72 35.51
C GLY A 646 -10.19 29.60 36.78
N LEU A 647 -9.18 28.71 36.78
CA LEU A 647 -8.23 28.51 37.86
C LEU A 647 -6.94 29.33 37.72
N GLY A 648 -6.86 30.20 36.70
CA GLY A 648 -5.75 31.13 36.50
C GLY A 648 -4.62 30.61 35.61
N LEU A 649 -4.82 29.48 34.92
CA LEU A 649 -3.89 28.95 33.91
C LEU A 649 -4.30 29.41 32.51
N ALA A 650 -3.39 30.08 31.81
CA ALA A 650 -3.62 30.47 30.42
C ALA A 650 -3.72 29.21 29.54
N SER A 651 -4.74 29.14 28.68
CA SER A 651 -4.95 28.04 27.73
C SER A 651 -4.38 28.37 26.36
N VAL A 652 -4.07 27.33 25.59
CA VAL A 652 -3.63 27.46 24.20
C VAL A 652 -4.66 28.21 23.36
N GLU A 653 -4.18 29.10 22.51
CA GLU A 653 -4.98 29.89 21.59
C GLU A 653 -5.60 29.00 20.52
N VAL A 654 -6.93 28.92 20.49
CA VAL A 654 -7.69 28.34 19.38
C VAL A 654 -7.77 29.38 18.28
N LEU A 655 -7.17 29.06 17.14
CA LEU A 655 -7.06 29.96 15.98
C LEU A 655 -8.33 29.93 15.13
N ALA A 656 -8.84 28.72 14.90
CA ALA A 656 -10.04 28.48 14.11
C ALA A 656 -10.60 27.09 14.39
N THR A 657 -11.84 26.86 13.96
CA THR A 657 -12.40 25.53 13.79
C THR A 657 -12.86 25.40 12.36
N ALA A 658 -12.34 24.42 11.63
CA ALA A 658 -12.73 24.15 10.26
C ALA A 658 -13.79 23.05 10.23
N GLY A 659 -14.90 23.28 9.55
CA GLY A 659 -15.96 22.29 9.32
C GLY A 659 -15.76 21.43 8.07
N SER A 660 -14.77 21.76 7.23
CA SER A 660 -14.45 21.01 6.01
C SER A 660 -12.98 21.11 5.62
N ARG A 661 -12.51 20.24 4.72
CA ARG A 661 -11.13 20.29 4.22
C ARG A 661 -10.81 21.58 3.47
N VAL A 662 -11.76 22.10 2.70
CA VAL A 662 -11.59 23.36 1.97
C VAL A 662 -11.37 24.52 2.94
N GLU A 663 -12.17 24.57 4.01
CA GLU A 663 -12.02 25.59 5.06
C GLU A 663 -10.70 25.42 5.81
N LEU A 664 -10.29 24.18 6.13
CA LEU A 664 -9.01 23.92 6.76
C LEU A 664 -7.83 24.39 5.89
N ASP A 665 -7.86 24.08 4.59
CA ASP A 665 -6.83 24.54 3.67
C ASP A 665 -6.80 26.07 3.58
N GLN A 666 -7.96 26.74 3.55
CA GLN A 666 -8.03 28.20 3.56
C GLN A 666 -7.39 28.80 4.81
N VAL A 667 -7.70 28.25 6.00
CA VAL A 667 -7.10 28.70 7.26
C VAL A 667 -5.59 28.44 7.29
N LEU A 668 -5.13 27.28 6.83
CA LEU A 668 -3.71 26.95 6.82
C LEU A 668 -2.88 27.81 5.86
N HIS A 669 -3.50 28.34 4.80
CA HIS A 669 -2.88 29.25 3.82
C HIS A 669 -3.16 30.73 4.12
N ASP A 670 -3.80 31.06 5.24
CA ASP A 670 -3.99 32.45 5.65
C ASP A 670 -2.63 33.08 6.02
N ASP A 671 -2.19 34.05 5.21
CA ASP A 671 -0.93 34.78 5.40
C ASP A 671 -0.85 35.47 6.78
N ALA A 672 -1.98 35.79 7.42
CA ALA A 672 -2.00 36.34 8.78
C ALA A 672 -1.53 35.32 9.83
N LEU A 673 -1.75 34.03 9.60
CA LEU A 673 -1.26 32.94 10.46
C LEU A 673 0.20 32.56 10.18
N ALA A 674 0.70 32.88 8.98
CA ALA A 674 2.07 32.62 8.53
C ALA A 674 2.97 33.87 8.49
N SER A 675 2.59 34.95 9.20
CA SER A 675 3.25 36.26 9.16
C SER A 675 4.78 36.18 9.21
N GLN A 676 5.43 36.88 8.28
CA GLN A 676 6.89 36.91 8.15
C GLN A 676 7.58 37.75 9.24
N ASP A 677 6.86 38.70 9.85
CA ASP A 677 7.42 39.62 10.84
C ASP A 677 7.44 39.01 12.26
N HIS A 678 6.54 38.06 12.52
CA HIS A 678 6.45 37.30 13.77
C HIS A 678 6.37 35.80 13.47
N PRO A 679 7.52 35.13 13.29
CA PRO A 679 7.59 33.74 12.87
C PRO A 679 6.95 32.84 13.93
N VAL A 680 6.14 31.88 13.50
CA VAL A 680 5.51 30.90 14.39
C VAL A 680 5.93 29.49 14.03
N GLU A 681 5.94 28.56 14.99
CA GLU A 681 6.33 27.18 14.69
C GLU A 681 5.34 26.49 13.74
N GLY A 682 4.06 26.77 13.93
CA GLY A 682 2.97 26.21 13.15
C GLY A 682 1.71 26.01 13.99
N VAL A 683 0.92 25.00 13.63
CA VAL A 683 -0.35 24.68 14.30
C VAL A 683 -0.44 23.21 14.68
N VAL A 684 -1.27 22.92 15.67
CA VAL A 684 -1.72 21.58 16.03
C VAL A 684 -3.21 21.47 15.71
N LEU A 685 -3.54 20.46 14.92
CA LEU A 685 -4.87 20.12 14.46
C LEU A 685 -5.37 18.95 15.31
N ALA A 686 -6.61 19.05 15.79
CA ALA A 686 -7.24 17.96 16.51
C ALA A 686 -8.69 17.77 16.05
N ASP A 687 -9.10 16.52 15.84
CA ASP A 687 -10.48 16.18 15.51
C ASP A 687 -11.28 15.66 16.72
N ALA A 688 -12.58 15.45 16.51
CA ALA A 688 -13.49 14.92 17.53
C ALA A 688 -13.17 13.47 17.97
N ARG A 689 -12.36 12.73 17.20
CA ARG A 689 -11.89 11.37 17.57
C ARG A 689 -10.59 11.40 18.35
N GLN A 690 -10.12 12.58 18.79
CA GLN A 690 -8.85 12.78 19.49
C GLN A 690 -7.62 12.53 18.60
N TYR A 691 -7.78 12.42 17.28
CA TYR A 691 -6.67 12.32 16.37
C TYR A 691 -6.00 13.68 16.21
N MET A 692 -4.67 13.70 16.35
CA MET A 692 -3.89 14.94 16.34
C MET A 692 -2.81 14.92 15.27
N VAL A 693 -2.65 16.05 14.58
CA VAL A 693 -1.60 16.26 13.58
C VAL A 693 -0.97 17.63 13.81
N LYS A 694 0.31 17.79 13.51
CA LYS A 694 0.95 19.11 13.50
C LYS A 694 1.34 19.54 12.09
N VAL A 695 1.20 20.83 11.83
CA VAL A 695 1.67 21.46 10.60
C VAL A 695 2.75 22.44 11.01
N LYS A 696 4.00 22.16 10.65
CA LYS A 696 5.11 23.10 10.80
C LYS A 696 5.33 23.89 9.53
N TYR A 697 5.36 25.21 9.65
CA TYR A 697 5.61 26.12 8.53
C TYR A 697 7.07 26.11 8.07
N ASP A 698 7.29 26.49 6.81
CA ASP A 698 8.59 26.38 6.16
C ASP A 698 9.65 27.29 6.78
N GLN A 699 9.27 28.50 7.20
CA GLN A 699 10.17 29.41 7.91
C GLN A 699 10.78 28.77 9.17
N TYR A 700 9.96 28.07 9.97
CA TYR A 700 10.44 27.35 11.15
C TYR A 700 11.41 26.21 10.78
N ARG A 701 11.10 25.47 9.70
CA ARG A 701 11.98 24.39 9.20
C ARG A 701 13.33 24.94 8.74
N THR A 702 13.34 26.09 8.09
CA THR A 702 14.56 26.78 7.66
C THR A 702 15.38 27.26 8.86
N ARG A 703 14.76 27.90 9.86
CA ARG A 703 15.43 28.29 11.12
C ARG A 703 16.02 27.10 11.87
N ARG A 704 15.32 25.95 11.88
CA ARG A 704 15.85 24.71 12.50
C ARG A 704 17.11 24.20 11.78
N ARG A 705 17.13 24.24 10.44
CA ARG A 705 18.31 23.89 9.63
C ARG A 705 19.47 24.85 9.92
N LEU A 706 19.19 26.16 9.98
CA LEU A 706 20.19 27.17 10.33
C LEU A 706 20.76 26.93 11.73
N ARG A 707 19.94 26.73 12.76
CA ARG A 707 20.41 26.44 14.13
C ARG A 707 21.36 25.24 14.15
N SER A 708 20.98 24.16 13.46
CA SER A 708 21.82 22.95 13.37
C SER A 708 23.15 23.19 12.63
N ALA A 709 23.19 24.17 11.73
CA ALA A 709 24.43 24.58 11.06
C ALA A 709 25.28 25.48 11.96
N LEU A 710 24.67 26.42 12.67
CA LEU A 710 25.34 27.29 13.65
C LEU A 710 25.94 26.50 14.80
N GLU A 711 25.23 25.49 15.34
CA GLU A 711 25.74 24.58 16.36
C GLU A 711 27.03 23.87 15.91
N ARG A 712 27.11 23.48 14.63
CA ARG A 712 28.30 22.84 14.05
C ARG A 712 29.48 23.81 13.89
N VAL A 713 29.19 25.07 13.56
CA VAL A 713 30.20 26.14 13.51
C VAL A 713 30.71 26.46 14.91
N TYR A 714 29.81 26.63 15.87
CA TYR A 714 30.16 26.88 17.27
C TYR A 714 31.00 25.75 17.88
N ALA A 715 30.65 24.50 17.59
CA ALA A 715 31.41 23.32 18.02
C ALA A 715 32.75 23.13 17.29
N GLY A 716 33.09 23.98 16.31
CA GLY A 716 34.32 23.87 15.52
C GLY A 716 34.33 22.71 14.52
N THR A 717 33.25 21.95 14.41
CA THR A 717 33.13 20.81 13.47
C THR A 717 32.98 21.25 12.01
N ARG A 718 32.64 22.52 11.76
CA ARG A 718 32.50 23.10 10.42
C ARG A 718 32.98 24.55 10.42
N ALA A 719 33.75 24.95 9.41
CA ALA A 719 34.32 26.29 9.34
C ALA A 719 33.33 27.39 8.89
N ARG A 720 32.31 27.06 8.11
CA ARG A 720 31.32 27.99 7.54
C ARG A 720 29.94 27.34 7.41
N LEU A 721 28.89 28.15 7.42
CA LEU A 721 27.52 27.71 7.13
C LEU A 721 27.38 27.18 5.68
N PRO A 722 26.34 26.36 5.41
CA PRO A 722 25.90 26.01 4.06
C PRO A 722 25.66 27.24 3.15
N GLU A 723 25.77 27.03 1.84
CA GLU A 723 25.57 28.07 0.82
C GLU A 723 24.16 28.70 0.88
N GLU A 724 23.13 27.91 1.21
CA GLU A 724 21.76 28.41 1.45
C GLU A 724 21.70 29.50 2.54
N PHE A 725 22.68 29.55 3.45
CA PHE A 725 22.78 30.57 4.51
C PHE A 725 23.96 31.53 4.30
N ALA A 726 24.38 31.75 3.06
CA ALA A 726 25.50 32.64 2.75
C ALA A 726 25.30 34.07 3.26
N HIS A 727 24.06 34.56 3.26
CA HIS A 727 23.71 35.88 3.80
C HIS A 727 23.92 35.96 5.33
N VAL A 728 23.51 34.92 6.07
CA VAL A 728 23.77 34.79 7.52
C VAL A 728 25.28 34.67 7.77
N GLN A 729 25.98 33.87 6.96
CA GLN A 729 27.43 33.70 7.07
C GLN A 729 28.19 35.02 6.87
N ALA A 730 27.74 35.87 5.96
CA ALA A 730 28.31 37.19 5.75
C ALA A 730 28.05 38.12 6.96
N ALA A 731 26.85 38.07 7.53
CA ALA A 731 26.47 38.87 8.69
C ALA A 731 27.22 38.49 9.97
N LEU A 732 27.58 37.20 10.15
CA LEU A 732 28.37 36.73 11.30
C LEU A 732 29.77 37.35 11.41
N GLY A 733 30.26 37.97 10.33
CA GLY A 733 31.53 38.69 10.34
C GLY A 733 32.78 37.79 10.29
N PRO A 734 33.96 38.35 10.60
CA PRO A 734 35.25 37.68 10.42
C PRO A 734 35.52 36.57 11.44
N ASP A 735 34.88 36.60 12.61
CA ASP A 735 34.95 35.54 13.63
C ASP A 735 33.54 35.01 13.97
N PRO A 736 32.99 34.10 13.14
CA PRO A 736 31.67 33.55 13.36
C PRO A 736 31.52 32.82 14.71
N GLN A 737 32.60 32.22 15.22
CA GLN A 737 32.53 31.43 16.44
C GLN A 737 32.37 32.33 17.68
N ALA A 738 33.11 33.44 17.74
CA ALA A 738 32.94 34.44 18.80
C ALA A 738 31.56 35.09 18.76
N THR A 739 31.06 35.45 17.57
CA THR A 739 29.72 36.03 17.39
C THR A 739 28.64 35.08 17.89
N ILE A 740 28.70 33.79 17.53
CA ILE A 740 27.73 32.79 18.01
C ILE A 740 27.84 32.59 19.52
N ALA A 741 29.06 32.56 20.07
CA ALA A 741 29.32 32.34 21.50
C ALA A 741 28.61 33.36 22.40
N ALA A 742 28.46 34.61 21.95
CA ALA A 742 27.75 35.66 22.69
C ALA A 742 26.26 35.37 22.90
N TYR A 743 25.68 34.48 22.10
CA TYR A 743 24.25 34.09 22.15
C TYR A 743 24.04 32.66 22.64
N VAL A 744 25.08 32.01 23.18
CA VAL A 744 24.94 30.69 23.80
C VAL A 744 24.47 30.84 25.24
N VAL A 745 23.35 30.21 25.57
CA VAL A 745 22.76 30.20 26.90
C VAL A 745 22.84 28.81 27.52
N ARG A 746 22.92 28.75 28.86
CA ARG A 746 22.78 27.49 29.60
C ARG A 746 21.31 27.12 29.71
N THR A 747 20.98 25.89 29.34
CA THR A 747 19.60 25.38 29.40
C THR A 747 19.27 24.86 30.79
N PRO A 748 17.98 24.70 31.15
CA PRO A 748 17.56 24.13 32.44
C PRO A 748 18.11 22.73 32.79
N ALA A 749 18.62 21.98 31.80
CA ALA A 749 19.24 20.67 32.02
C ALA A 749 20.78 20.70 31.96
N ASP A 750 21.38 21.84 32.32
CA ASP A 750 22.84 22.08 32.30
C ASP A 750 23.50 21.92 30.92
N GLY A 751 22.69 21.94 29.86
CA GLY A 751 23.15 21.95 28.48
C GLY A 751 23.49 23.37 28.00
N VAL A 752 23.89 23.47 26.72
CA VAL A 752 24.07 24.75 26.02
C VAL A 752 23.19 24.77 24.77
N GLY A 753 22.65 25.94 24.45
CA GLY A 753 21.93 26.16 23.19
C GLY A 753 22.07 27.60 22.71
N ILE A 754 21.84 27.83 21.43
CA ILE A 754 21.97 29.15 20.80
C ILE A 754 20.61 29.86 20.87
N ASN A 755 20.57 31.03 21.50
CA ASN A 755 19.43 31.95 21.46
C ASN A 755 19.27 32.48 20.03
N MET A 756 18.52 31.74 19.22
CA MET A 756 18.33 32.02 17.80
C MET A 756 17.64 33.37 17.55
N PRO A 757 16.52 33.72 18.23
CA PRO A 757 15.91 35.04 18.08
C PRO A 757 16.90 36.18 18.35
N GLY A 758 17.58 36.14 19.50
CA GLY A 758 18.55 37.20 19.86
C GLY A 758 19.71 37.32 18.88
N LEU A 759 20.22 36.19 18.36
CA LEU A 759 21.28 36.20 17.36
C LEU A 759 20.78 36.79 16.03
N LEU A 760 19.62 36.39 15.54
CA LEU A 760 19.08 36.90 14.28
C LEU A 760 18.76 38.39 14.35
N ASP A 761 18.20 38.85 15.47
CA ASP A 761 17.95 40.28 15.71
C ASP A 761 19.24 41.09 15.71
N HIS A 762 20.30 40.58 16.35
CA HIS A 762 21.61 41.23 16.34
C HIS A 762 22.21 41.33 14.94
N LEU A 763 22.01 40.32 14.11
CA LEU A 763 22.47 40.30 12.73
C LEU A 763 21.58 41.15 11.79
N GLY A 764 20.45 41.66 12.28
CA GLY A 764 19.47 42.40 11.48
C GLY A 764 18.75 41.52 10.46
N ILE A 765 18.61 40.21 10.74
CA ILE A 765 18.02 39.22 9.83
C ILE A 765 16.63 38.85 10.32
N THR A 766 15.61 39.40 9.66
CA THR A 766 14.20 39.08 9.95
C THR A 766 13.74 37.80 9.25
N ASN A 767 14.24 37.52 8.03
CA ASN A 767 13.89 36.35 7.23
C ASN A 767 15.14 35.51 6.87
N VAL A 768 15.03 34.18 6.95
CA VAL A 768 16.14 33.21 6.88
C VAL A 768 15.97 32.24 5.72
#